data_AF-A0A939GBP2-F1
#
_entry.id   AF-A0A939GBP2-F1
#
_cell.length_a   1.000
_cell.length_b   1.000
_cell.length_c   1.000
_cell.angle_alpha   90.00
_cell.angle_beta   90.00
_cell.angle_gamma   90.00
#
_symmetry.space_group_name_H-M   'P 1'
#
loop_
_entity.id
_entity.type
_entity.pdbx_description
1 polymer ?
#
loop_
_entity_poly.entity_id
_entity_poly.type
_entity_poly.pdbx_seq_one_letter_code
_entity_poly.pdbx_strand_id
1 'polypeptide(L)'
;MPTSIAEFNADWQRNYPTYLGQYQSGKMSYVPHLLPQTAVQFSVYQTLDILQKRLGTDQMRQALDPQQSVPSPMLGQKNGQWLRKSNMVGINVRTIGSFWNVINYTLTLPACHDSIHLLPIWEPGVVGSLYGMVSWQINPEFYSVDLARFIPTLDTVDKQLKVVVNLLHALGRTVGMDVIPHTDRFSEMALVHPALFEWVHREGFRLVDHSENVYSHVEEVIWQYLNQHGTVDGSPITYSKSVFFSTQIPILTDEQRHLILFGLPGDYGGRLRRRIDLIRHLTAQGFETLPMTMAPPYRGLHIVPDDFVTDEFGQTWYQYAFNQPQQFSRVFGPLARYKFYHSLNDNRDWQLDFDRPNQPAWDYICQKVRACQQRFGFDFMRGDMAHVQLRPDGVPASPDAHYDPLRTIKHYVQGLGTSHFAFFAETFLAPDDTMAYGNEAAHLEAIDADSTLGDLQSMVVGSAVFNEQLTRYIDFAETRQFAPNFTVMTADKDDPRFDLFYRTGNVFRYFVGLFLPQLPSYVGLGFEQRNLHEERGANEEYTKLYVFRINDEVETDKVTHGPFVWGQNATQFNAIQRIRAFAESIWPDLTAQPMQWLQKPDPAQANGTALAWQVADHYVFTASIGESTVAEVPGMLVFEESGCRVYRVAKS
;
A
#
# COMPACT_ATOMS: atom_id res chain seq x y z
N MET A 1 27.60 10.54 21.59
CA MET A 1 26.72 10.32 20.42
C MET A 1 25.64 11.40 20.44
N PRO A 2 25.12 11.84 19.29
CA PRO A 2 24.04 12.81 19.24
C PRO A 2 22.82 12.33 20.04
N THR A 3 22.26 13.23 20.83
CA THR A 3 21.07 13.03 21.69
C THR A 3 19.89 13.92 21.28
N SER A 4 20.10 14.84 20.34
CA SER A 4 19.05 15.68 19.75
C SER A 4 19.16 15.74 18.22
N ILE A 5 18.08 16.12 17.54
CA ILE A 5 18.05 16.31 16.09
C ILE A 5 19.02 17.42 15.65
N ALA A 6 19.17 18.47 16.46
CA ALA A 6 20.14 19.54 16.20
C ALA A 6 21.59 19.02 16.23
N GLU A 7 21.92 18.10 17.13
CA GLU A 7 23.24 17.48 17.18
C GLU A 7 23.48 16.54 16.00
N PHE A 8 22.46 15.80 15.54
CA PHE A 8 22.57 15.00 14.31
C PHE A 8 22.79 15.88 13.08
N ASN A 9 22.08 17.01 12.98
CA ASN A 9 22.32 17.99 11.92
C ASN A 9 23.75 18.55 11.99
N ALA A 10 24.22 18.93 13.19
CA ALA A 10 25.59 19.43 13.36
C ALA A 10 26.65 18.38 13.04
N ASP A 11 26.40 17.11 13.36
CA ASP A 11 27.26 15.99 12.98
C ASP A 11 27.29 15.80 11.46
N TRP A 12 26.12 15.78 10.82
CA TRP A 12 26.01 15.72 9.36
C TRP A 12 26.80 16.84 8.69
N GLN A 13 26.61 18.10 9.08
CA GLN A 13 27.31 19.24 8.48
C GLN A 13 28.84 19.13 8.58
N ARG A 14 29.37 18.51 9.64
CA ARG A 14 30.82 18.30 9.81
C ARG A 14 31.35 17.09 9.06
N ASN A 15 30.56 16.02 8.98
CA ASN A 15 31.03 14.69 8.59
C ASN A 15 30.42 14.15 7.28
N TYR A 16 29.52 14.88 6.62
CA TYR A 16 28.85 14.41 5.40
C TYR A 16 29.80 13.93 4.29
N PRO A 17 31.01 14.51 4.04
CA PRO A 17 31.87 14.00 2.97
C PRO A 17 32.34 12.57 3.26
N THR A 18 32.61 12.26 4.53
CA THR A 18 32.98 10.92 4.98
C THR A 18 31.81 9.96 4.84
N TYR A 19 30.62 10.35 5.31
CA TYR A 19 29.43 9.50 5.25
C TYR A 19 29.01 9.21 3.81
N LEU A 20 29.00 10.23 2.94
CA LEU A 20 28.73 10.06 1.51
C LEU A 20 29.82 9.22 0.83
N GLY A 21 31.09 9.42 1.17
CA GLY A 21 32.20 8.63 0.62
C GLY A 21 32.07 7.13 0.95
N GLN A 22 31.60 6.77 2.15
CA GLN A 22 31.34 5.37 2.51
C GLN A 22 30.21 4.75 1.68
N TYR A 23 29.12 5.50 1.46
CA TYR A 23 28.04 5.05 0.59
C TYR A 23 28.51 4.94 -0.88
N GLN A 24 29.09 6.00 -1.43
CA GLN A 24 29.53 6.07 -2.83
C GLN A 24 30.56 4.98 -3.18
N SER A 25 31.44 4.63 -2.25
CA SER A 25 32.48 3.60 -2.47
C SER A 25 32.00 2.16 -2.35
N GLY A 26 30.75 1.89 -1.96
CA GLY A 26 30.30 0.53 -1.71
C GLY A 26 30.42 0.06 -0.26
N LYS A 27 31.16 0.79 0.59
CA LYS A 27 31.49 0.36 1.97
C LYS A 27 30.26 0.25 2.88
N MET A 28 29.30 1.14 2.70
CA MET A 28 27.98 1.08 3.35
C MET A 28 26.91 1.05 2.26
N SER A 29 25.79 0.38 2.51
CA SER A 29 24.64 0.37 1.59
C SER A 29 23.72 1.58 1.71
N TYR A 30 23.92 2.40 2.75
CA TYR A 30 23.16 3.63 3.03
C TYR A 30 24.09 4.73 3.55
N VAL A 31 23.58 5.94 3.68
CA VAL A 31 24.32 7.08 4.22
C VAL A 31 24.12 7.11 5.75
N PRO A 32 25.14 6.79 6.56
CA PRO A 32 25.01 6.79 8.01
C PRO A 32 24.80 8.21 8.54
N HIS A 33 24.08 8.31 9.66
CA HIS A 33 23.71 9.57 10.34
C HIS A 33 22.89 10.58 9.52
N LEU A 34 22.49 10.26 8.28
CA LEU A 34 21.60 11.10 7.49
C LEU A 34 20.17 11.01 8.01
N LEU A 35 19.64 12.13 8.50
CA LEU A 35 18.24 12.23 8.89
C LEU A 35 17.32 12.20 7.65
N PRO A 36 16.22 11.44 7.67
CA PRO A 36 15.19 11.46 6.63
C PRO A 36 14.76 12.86 6.18
N GLN A 37 14.47 13.75 7.13
CA GLN A 37 14.08 15.14 6.86
C GLN A 37 15.14 15.93 6.07
N THR A 38 16.42 15.61 6.26
CA THR A 38 17.53 16.23 5.55
C THR A 38 17.72 15.59 4.18
N ALA A 39 17.52 14.27 4.08
CA ALA A 39 17.65 13.52 2.83
C ALA A 39 16.66 14.03 1.77
N VAL A 40 15.38 14.18 2.14
CA VAL A 40 14.33 14.65 1.21
C VAL A 40 14.49 16.12 0.77
N GLN A 41 15.45 16.85 1.35
CA GLN A 41 15.83 18.20 0.93
C GLN A 41 17.01 18.23 -0.04
N PHE A 42 17.60 17.08 -0.39
CA PHE A 42 18.68 17.04 -1.36
C PHE A 42 18.21 17.52 -2.73
N SER A 43 19.01 18.40 -3.34
CA SER A 43 18.78 18.83 -4.71
C SER A 43 18.94 17.67 -5.69
N VAL A 44 18.27 17.76 -6.83
CA VAL A 44 18.39 16.76 -7.92
C VAL A 44 19.84 16.53 -8.32
N TYR A 45 20.63 17.60 -8.46
CA TYR A 45 22.07 17.50 -8.78
C TYR A 45 22.84 16.70 -7.74
N GLN A 46 22.64 17.01 -6.46
CA GLN A 46 23.33 16.33 -5.36
C GLN A 46 23.01 14.83 -5.36
N THR A 47 21.74 14.47 -5.49
CA THR A 47 21.33 13.05 -5.53
C THR A 47 21.88 12.35 -6.76
N LEU A 48 21.86 12.97 -7.94
CA LEU A 48 22.44 12.40 -9.15
C LEU A 48 23.96 12.18 -9.03
N ASP A 49 24.72 13.13 -8.48
CA ASP A 49 26.16 12.98 -8.23
C ASP A 49 26.44 11.81 -7.26
N ILE A 50 25.64 11.71 -6.19
CA ILE A 50 25.73 10.60 -5.23
C ILE A 50 25.48 9.25 -5.92
N LEU A 51 24.42 9.15 -6.72
CA LEU A 51 24.05 7.91 -7.39
C LEU A 51 25.01 7.55 -8.52
N GLN A 52 25.48 8.51 -9.31
CA GLN A 52 26.46 8.26 -10.37
C GLN A 52 27.77 7.70 -9.80
N LYS A 53 28.24 8.22 -8.66
CA LYS A 53 29.43 7.70 -7.97
C LYS A 53 29.20 6.29 -7.40
N ARG A 54 27.97 5.98 -6.96
CA ARG A 54 27.61 4.66 -6.41
C ARG A 54 27.42 3.59 -7.49
N LEU A 55 26.63 3.89 -8.52
CA LEU A 55 26.18 2.93 -9.54
C LEU A 55 27.10 2.90 -10.76
N GLY A 56 27.92 3.92 -10.95
CA GLY A 56 28.69 4.12 -12.17
C GLY A 56 27.85 4.69 -13.31
N THR A 57 28.53 5.15 -14.35
CA THR A 57 27.89 5.95 -15.42
C THR A 57 26.93 5.13 -16.29
N ASP A 58 27.26 3.88 -16.62
CA ASP A 58 26.42 3.07 -17.53
C ASP A 58 25.08 2.68 -16.89
N GLN A 59 25.12 2.21 -15.64
CA GLN A 59 23.90 1.85 -14.89
C GLN A 59 23.05 3.09 -14.61
N MET A 60 23.68 4.22 -14.27
CA MET A 60 22.98 5.50 -14.09
C MET A 60 22.28 5.95 -15.37
N ARG A 61 22.96 5.88 -16.53
CA ARG A 61 22.37 6.22 -17.83
C ARG A 61 21.18 5.33 -18.16
N GLN A 62 21.30 4.01 -17.97
CA GLN A 62 20.20 3.07 -18.20
C GLN A 62 19.02 3.38 -17.27
N ALA A 63 19.27 3.65 -15.99
CA ALA A 63 18.20 3.87 -15.02
C ALA A 63 17.43 5.18 -15.26
N LEU A 64 18.10 6.24 -15.74
CA LEU A 64 17.48 7.53 -16.06
C LEU A 64 16.74 7.58 -17.40
N ASP A 65 16.86 6.55 -18.24
CA ASP A 65 16.12 6.47 -19.50
C ASP A 65 14.73 5.85 -19.26
N PRO A 66 13.63 6.62 -19.38
CA PRO A 66 12.29 6.10 -19.16
C PRO A 66 11.84 5.08 -20.22
N GLN A 67 12.57 4.94 -21.34
CA GLN A 67 12.32 3.92 -22.36
C GLN A 67 13.03 2.60 -22.03
N GLN A 68 13.92 2.58 -21.05
CA GLN A 68 14.64 1.40 -20.61
C GLN A 68 14.09 0.88 -19.29
N SER A 69 14.33 -0.41 -19.04
CA SER A 69 14.04 -1.04 -17.75
C SER A 69 15.34 -1.55 -17.15
N VAL A 70 15.50 -1.33 -15.85
CA VAL A 70 16.49 -2.06 -15.05
C VAL A 70 15.83 -3.35 -14.55
N PRO A 71 16.44 -4.53 -14.75
CA PRO A 71 15.87 -5.79 -14.29
C PRO A 71 15.57 -5.78 -12.78
N SER A 72 14.46 -6.40 -12.42
CA SER A 72 14.12 -6.67 -11.02
C SER A 72 15.26 -7.42 -10.31
N PRO A 73 15.54 -7.12 -9.02
CA PRO A 73 16.41 -7.96 -8.19
C PRO A 73 15.90 -9.41 -8.02
N MET A 74 14.60 -9.65 -8.26
CA MET A 74 13.96 -10.96 -8.17
C MET A 74 13.79 -11.64 -9.54
N LEU A 75 14.39 -11.09 -10.59
CA LEU A 75 14.40 -11.75 -11.89
C LEU A 75 14.99 -13.16 -11.77
N GLY A 76 14.26 -14.15 -12.30
CA GLY A 76 14.64 -15.57 -12.23
C GLY A 76 14.04 -16.33 -11.05
N GLN A 77 13.43 -15.65 -10.07
CA GLN A 77 12.63 -16.34 -9.04
C GLN A 77 11.41 -17.01 -9.68
N LYS A 78 11.09 -18.23 -9.21
CA LYS A 78 10.03 -19.06 -9.79
C LYS A 78 8.62 -18.58 -9.44
N ASN A 79 8.48 -17.89 -8.32
CA ASN A 79 7.22 -17.43 -7.74
C ASN A 79 7.47 -16.24 -6.79
N GLY A 80 6.42 -15.73 -6.16
CA GLY A 80 6.47 -14.63 -5.20
C GLY A 80 6.96 -14.98 -3.78
N GLN A 81 7.37 -16.23 -3.52
CA GLN A 81 7.71 -16.69 -2.15
C GLN A 81 8.89 -15.95 -1.52
N TRP A 82 9.72 -15.27 -2.33
CA TRP A 82 10.80 -14.41 -1.83
C TRP A 82 10.28 -13.35 -0.84
N LEU A 83 9.02 -12.91 -1.00
CA LEU A 83 8.38 -11.90 -0.15
C LEU A 83 8.22 -12.35 1.31
N ARG A 84 8.23 -13.67 1.58
CA ARG A 84 8.17 -14.25 2.93
C ARG A 84 9.40 -13.96 3.79
N LYS A 85 10.45 -13.36 3.21
CA LYS A 85 11.72 -13.05 3.89
C LYS A 85 12.14 -11.59 3.73
N SER A 86 11.29 -10.77 3.11
CA SER A 86 11.61 -9.39 2.79
C SER A 86 11.41 -8.48 4.00
N ASN A 87 12.26 -7.46 4.13
CA ASN A 87 12.03 -6.34 5.04
C ASN A 87 11.60 -5.13 4.23
N MET A 88 10.34 -4.78 4.38
CA MET A 88 9.66 -3.80 3.54
C MET A 88 9.56 -2.45 4.24
N VAL A 89 9.71 -1.38 3.45
CA VAL A 89 9.45 -0.02 3.89
C VAL A 89 8.28 0.58 3.11
N GLY A 90 7.24 1.00 3.84
CA GLY A 90 6.03 1.62 3.29
C GLY A 90 6.14 3.12 3.18
N ILE A 91 5.92 3.69 2.00
CA ILE A 91 6.11 5.12 1.73
C ILE A 91 4.80 5.75 1.24
N ASN A 92 4.27 6.71 2.02
CA ASN A 92 3.27 7.65 1.53
C ASN A 92 3.99 8.74 0.72
N VAL A 93 3.88 8.73 -0.61
CA VAL A 93 4.60 9.72 -1.44
C VAL A 93 4.13 11.14 -1.16
N ARG A 94 2.88 11.33 -0.70
CA ARG A 94 2.34 12.66 -0.36
C ARG A 94 3.08 13.32 0.80
N THR A 95 3.60 12.55 1.77
CA THR A 95 4.34 13.13 2.92
C THR A 95 5.74 13.63 2.53
N ILE A 96 6.30 13.11 1.43
CA ILE A 96 7.62 13.52 0.91
C ILE A 96 7.53 14.29 -0.41
N GLY A 97 6.33 14.49 -0.95
CA GLY A 97 6.02 15.43 -2.03
C GLY A 97 6.30 14.96 -3.47
N SER A 98 7.20 14.01 -3.73
CA SER A 98 7.43 13.52 -5.10
C SER A 98 8.04 12.13 -5.16
N PHE A 99 7.91 11.46 -6.31
CA PHE A 99 8.61 10.19 -6.54
C PHE A 99 10.13 10.34 -6.45
N TRP A 100 10.69 11.47 -6.85
CA TRP A 100 12.14 11.70 -6.71
C TRP A 100 12.59 11.62 -5.25
N ASN A 101 11.76 12.10 -4.33
CA ASN A 101 12.08 12.05 -2.90
C ASN A 101 12.03 10.63 -2.31
N VAL A 102 11.43 9.66 -2.99
CA VAL A 102 11.57 8.23 -2.64
C VAL A 102 13.02 7.80 -2.73
N ILE A 103 13.74 8.23 -3.77
CA ILE A 103 15.18 7.95 -3.94
C ILE A 103 15.99 8.60 -2.83
N ASN A 104 15.70 9.87 -2.54
CA ASN A 104 16.35 10.59 -1.44
C ASN A 104 16.15 9.88 -0.10
N TYR A 105 14.92 9.49 0.24
CA TYR A 105 14.62 8.77 1.47
C TYR A 105 15.34 7.42 1.52
N THR A 106 15.44 6.71 0.39
CA THR A 106 16.13 5.41 0.31
C THR A 106 17.62 5.50 0.63
N LEU A 107 18.27 6.67 0.48
CA LEU A 107 19.65 6.89 0.93
C LEU A 107 19.82 6.70 2.45
N THR A 108 18.74 6.74 3.23
CA THR A 108 18.74 6.50 4.68
C THR A 108 18.52 5.03 5.07
N LEU A 109 18.21 4.16 4.10
CA LEU A 109 17.79 2.79 4.33
C LEU A 109 18.91 1.79 3.99
N PRO A 110 19.37 0.94 4.92
CA PRO A 110 20.35 -0.12 4.65
C PRO A 110 19.82 -1.22 3.71
N ALA A 111 20.72 -2.00 3.12
CA ALA A 111 20.46 -3.08 2.14
C ALA A 111 19.49 -4.14 2.67
N CYS A 112 19.43 -4.30 3.99
CA CYS A 112 18.51 -5.22 4.64
C CYS A 112 17.02 -4.86 4.45
N HIS A 113 16.67 -3.58 4.21
CA HIS A 113 15.32 -3.13 3.82
C HIS A 113 15.09 -3.30 2.31
N ASP A 114 15.03 -4.54 1.86
CA ASP A 114 15.11 -4.91 0.45
C ASP A 114 13.87 -4.57 -0.39
N SER A 115 12.71 -4.29 0.22
CA SER A 115 11.49 -3.90 -0.50
C SER A 115 11.00 -2.49 -0.16
N ILE A 116 10.49 -1.79 -1.17
CA ILE A 116 9.77 -0.52 -1.03
C ILE A 116 8.32 -0.75 -1.46
N HIS A 117 7.36 -0.43 -0.58
CA HIS A 117 5.95 -0.36 -0.93
C HIS A 117 5.54 1.10 -1.09
N LEU A 118 5.09 1.47 -2.29
CA LEU A 118 4.45 2.75 -2.52
C LEU A 118 2.97 2.61 -2.19
N LEU A 119 2.49 3.39 -1.21
CA LEU A 119 1.05 3.58 -0.99
C LEU A 119 0.38 4.06 -2.29
N PRO A 120 -0.96 4.01 -2.40
CA PRO A 120 -1.63 4.20 -3.69
C PRO A 120 -1.18 5.45 -4.43
N ILE A 121 -0.83 5.25 -5.70
CA ILE A 121 -0.17 6.27 -6.54
C ILE A 121 -1.10 6.91 -7.59
N TRP A 122 -2.35 6.48 -7.62
CA TRP A 122 -3.34 6.86 -8.63
C TRP A 122 -3.94 8.23 -8.33
N GLU A 123 -4.47 8.89 -9.35
CA GLU A 123 -5.25 10.11 -9.15
C GLU A 123 -6.39 9.88 -8.14
N PRO A 124 -6.50 10.72 -7.10
CA PRO A 124 -7.55 10.59 -6.11
C PRO A 124 -8.86 11.20 -6.61
N GLY A 125 -9.95 10.70 -6.06
CA GLY A 125 -11.31 11.18 -6.25
C GLY A 125 -11.63 12.50 -5.55
N VAL A 126 -12.93 12.82 -5.51
CA VAL A 126 -13.45 14.12 -5.00
C VAL A 126 -13.12 14.34 -3.53
N VAL A 127 -13.07 13.27 -2.72
CA VAL A 127 -12.70 13.33 -1.29
C VAL A 127 -11.19 13.37 -1.04
N GLY A 128 -10.37 13.41 -2.10
CA GLY A 128 -8.91 13.51 -1.99
C GLY A 128 -8.20 12.29 -1.38
N SER A 129 -8.91 11.17 -1.21
CA SER A 129 -8.38 9.91 -0.70
C SER A 129 -7.53 9.21 -1.76
N LEU A 130 -6.31 8.82 -1.42
CA LEU A 130 -5.47 7.98 -2.28
C LEU A 130 -6.08 6.60 -2.56
N TYR A 131 -6.96 6.11 -1.67
CA TYR A 131 -7.64 4.82 -1.85
C TYR A 131 -8.90 4.92 -2.74
N GLY A 132 -9.38 6.13 -3.06
CA GLY A 132 -10.47 6.35 -4.00
C GLY A 132 -9.91 6.71 -5.37
N MET A 133 -9.43 5.73 -6.14
CA MET A 133 -8.83 6.00 -7.44
C MET A 133 -9.88 6.45 -8.46
N VAL A 134 -9.68 7.61 -9.09
CA VAL A 134 -10.61 8.13 -10.12
C VAL A 134 -10.28 7.60 -11.51
N SER A 135 -9.01 7.30 -11.77
CA SER A 135 -8.50 6.82 -13.05
C SER A 135 -7.22 5.99 -12.85
N TRP A 136 -6.76 5.34 -13.94
CA TRP A 136 -5.45 4.66 -13.98
C TRP A 136 -4.26 5.62 -14.22
N GLN A 137 -4.49 6.93 -14.26
CA GLN A 137 -3.41 7.89 -14.36
C GLN A 137 -2.69 8.02 -13.02
N ILE A 138 -1.39 8.26 -13.09
CA ILE A 138 -0.56 8.51 -11.92
C ILE A 138 -0.87 9.91 -11.39
N ASN A 139 -0.98 10.04 -10.08
CA ASN A 139 -1.33 11.30 -9.43
C ASN A 139 -0.26 12.38 -9.73
N PRO A 140 -0.64 13.51 -10.37
CA PRO A 140 0.30 14.58 -10.70
C PRO A 140 0.93 15.25 -9.48
N GLU A 141 0.36 15.08 -8.28
CA GLU A 141 0.94 15.64 -7.06
C GLU A 141 2.35 15.10 -6.77
N PHE A 142 2.71 13.94 -7.33
CA PHE A 142 4.01 13.31 -7.12
C PHE A 142 5.07 13.73 -8.14
N TYR A 143 4.76 14.66 -9.03
CA TYR A 143 5.67 15.20 -10.03
C TYR A 143 6.70 16.15 -9.43
N SER A 144 7.99 15.91 -9.71
CA SER A 144 9.07 16.82 -9.36
C SER A 144 9.37 17.78 -10.52
N VAL A 145 9.02 19.05 -10.32
CA VAL A 145 9.36 20.13 -11.28
C VAL A 145 10.87 20.29 -11.41
N ASP A 146 11.61 20.18 -10.30
CA ASP A 146 13.06 20.38 -10.32
C ASP A 146 13.78 19.24 -11.05
N LEU A 147 13.28 18.00 -10.95
CA LEU A 147 13.82 16.88 -11.72
C LEU A 147 13.63 17.12 -13.22
N ALA A 148 12.45 17.56 -13.64
CA ALA A 148 12.17 17.87 -15.04
C ALA A 148 12.97 19.07 -15.55
N ARG A 149 13.28 20.06 -14.70
CA ARG A 149 14.20 21.15 -15.08
C ARG A 149 15.62 20.66 -15.32
N PHE A 150 16.08 19.71 -14.50
CA PHE A 150 17.44 19.17 -14.60
C PHE A 150 17.58 18.12 -15.72
N ILE A 151 16.54 17.31 -15.91
CA ILE A 151 16.43 16.28 -16.96
C ILE A 151 15.13 16.52 -17.74
N PRO A 152 15.14 17.39 -18.78
CA PRO A 152 13.93 17.80 -19.52
C PRO A 152 13.13 16.68 -20.17
N THR A 153 13.71 15.49 -20.36
CA THR A 153 13.00 14.33 -20.88
C THR A 153 12.08 13.67 -19.84
N LEU A 154 12.24 13.96 -18.55
CA LEU A 154 11.40 13.48 -17.44
C LEU A 154 10.26 14.46 -17.10
N ASP A 155 9.60 14.93 -18.16
CA ASP A 155 8.56 15.95 -18.20
C ASP A 155 7.14 15.48 -17.81
N THR A 156 7.00 14.21 -17.41
CA THR A 156 5.73 13.63 -16.96
C THR A 156 5.94 12.79 -15.71
N VAL A 157 4.91 12.71 -14.86
CA VAL A 157 4.97 11.97 -13.60
C VAL A 157 5.22 10.47 -13.82
N ASP A 158 4.67 9.88 -14.87
CA ASP A 158 4.90 8.48 -15.23
C ASP A 158 6.35 8.19 -15.61
N LYS A 159 7.00 9.09 -16.39
CA LYS A 159 8.43 8.95 -16.71
C LYS A 159 9.29 9.05 -15.45
N GLN A 160 8.92 9.91 -14.51
CA GLN A 160 9.61 10.03 -13.22
C GLN A 160 9.42 8.78 -12.36
N LEU A 161 8.21 8.25 -12.24
CA LEU A 161 7.95 6.98 -11.55
C LEU A 161 8.76 5.84 -12.18
N LYS A 162 8.76 5.73 -13.51
CA LYS A 162 9.54 4.72 -14.23
C LYS A 162 11.03 4.77 -13.87
N VAL A 163 11.63 5.95 -13.93
CA VAL A 163 13.04 6.15 -13.59
C VAL A 163 13.30 5.87 -12.10
N VAL A 164 12.39 6.25 -11.21
CA VAL A 164 12.51 5.96 -9.78
C VAL A 164 12.49 4.46 -9.51
N VAL A 165 11.60 3.69 -10.13
CA VAL A 165 11.60 2.22 -10.04
C VAL A 165 12.89 1.63 -10.60
N ASN A 166 13.37 2.12 -11.76
CA ASN A 166 14.65 1.69 -12.33
C ASN A 166 15.83 1.94 -11.38
N LEU A 167 15.86 3.09 -10.70
CA LEU A 167 16.91 3.43 -9.73
C LEU A 167 16.82 2.57 -8.47
N LEU A 168 15.62 2.28 -7.98
CA LEU A 168 15.40 1.36 -6.86
C LEU A 168 15.90 -0.05 -7.22
N HIS A 169 15.59 -0.56 -8.41
CA HIS A 169 16.13 -1.84 -8.89
C HIS A 169 17.65 -1.82 -9.02
N ALA A 170 18.23 -0.73 -9.54
CA ALA A 170 19.68 -0.56 -9.64
C ALA A 170 20.37 -0.57 -8.27
N LEU A 171 19.67 -0.11 -7.23
CA LEU A 171 20.09 -0.17 -5.82
C LEU A 171 19.77 -1.51 -5.14
N GLY A 172 19.23 -2.49 -5.88
CA GLY A 172 18.90 -3.81 -5.36
C GLY A 172 17.60 -3.89 -4.58
N ARG A 173 16.67 -2.95 -4.79
CA ARG A 173 15.36 -2.91 -4.11
C ARG A 173 14.23 -3.39 -4.98
N THR A 174 13.26 -4.07 -4.39
CA THR A 174 12.00 -4.45 -5.04
C THR A 174 10.90 -3.39 -4.87
N VAL A 175 10.15 -3.22 -5.96
CA VAL A 175 9.01 -2.36 -6.30
C VAL A 175 7.59 -2.81 -5.93
N GLY A 176 6.97 -2.37 -4.84
CA GLY A 176 5.56 -2.66 -4.55
C GLY A 176 4.60 -1.56 -4.98
N MET A 177 3.47 -1.92 -5.61
CA MET A 177 2.32 -1.03 -5.81
C MET A 177 1.10 -1.48 -5.01
N ASP A 178 0.28 -0.52 -4.57
CA ASP A 178 -1.05 -0.82 -4.02
C ASP A 178 -2.02 -1.19 -5.16
N VAL A 179 -2.73 -2.32 -5.01
CA VAL A 179 -3.75 -2.81 -5.93
C VAL A 179 -5.10 -2.76 -5.21
N ILE A 180 -5.98 -1.92 -5.73
CA ILE A 180 -7.24 -1.56 -5.10
C ILE A 180 -8.39 -2.16 -5.92
N PRO A 181 -9.14 -3.14 -5.40
CA PRO A 181 -10.26 -3.78 -6.11
C PRO A 181 -11.56 -2.94 -6.03
N HIS A 182 -11.42 -1.62 -5.95
CA HIS A 182 -12.49 -0.62 -5.90
C HIS A 182 -11.98 0.72 -6.44
N THR A 183 -12.89 1.66 -6.66
CA THR A 183 -12.58 2.97 -7.25
C THR A 183 -13.27 4.08 -6.50
N ASP A 184 -12.97 5.34 -6.81
CA ASP A 184 -13.83 6.45 -6.44
C ASP A 184 -15.24 6.24 -7.00
N ARG A 185 -16.23 6.77 -6.30
CA ARG A 185 -17.61 6.85 -6.76
C ARG A 185 -17.68 7.62 -8.07
N PHE A 186 -18.36 7.09 -9.09
CA PHE A 186 -18.33 7.68 -10.44
C PHE A 186 -16.91 7.91 -10.99
N SER A 187 -15.97 6.99 -10.73
CA SER A 187 -14.65 7.02 -11.36
C SER A 187 -14.79 7.07 -12.90
N GLU A 188 -13.73 7.49 -13.58
CA GLU A 188 -13.72 7.43 -15.05
C GLU A 188 -13.93 6.00 -15.56
N MET A 189 -13.43 5.01 -14.83
CA MET A 189 -13.64 3.59 -15.13
C MET A 189 -15.12 3.23 -15.06
N ALA A 190 -15.84 3.68 -14.03
CA ALA A 190 -17.27 3.42 -13.89
C ALA A 190 -18.11 4.12 -14.95
N LEU A 191 -17.69 5.31 -15.39
CA LEU A 191 -18.42 6.09 -16.39
C LEU A 191 -18.14 5.62 -17.82
N VAL A 192 -16.93 5.17 -18.12
CA VAL A 192 -16.58 4.59 -19.44
C VAL A 192 -17.12 3.18 -19.58
N HIS A 193 -17.16 2.40 -18.48
CA HIS A 193 -17.63 1.02 -18.50
C HIS A 193 -18.69 0.76 -17.41
N PRO A 194 -19.91 1.32 -17.52
CA PRO A 194 -20.95 1.15 -16.50
C PRO A 194 -21.24 -0.32 -16.16
N ALA A 195 -21.19 -1.22 -17.16
CA ALA A 195 -21.43 -2.65 -17.00
C ALA A 195 -20.43 -3.39 -16.08
N LEU A 196 -19.26 -2.80 -15.79
CA LEU A 196 -18.27 -3.38 -14.88
C LEU A 196 -18.53 -3.04 -13.41
N PHE A 197 -19.53 -2.21 -13.12
CA PHE A 197 -19.83 -1.69 -11.79
C PHE A 197 -21.30 -1.92 -11.43
N GLU A 198 -21.60 -1.86 -10.15
CA GLU A 198 -22.98 -1.93 -9.66
C GLU A 198 -23.59 -0.53 -9.59
N TRP A 199 -24.81 -0.40 -10.09
CA TRP A 199 -25.55 0.86 -10.15
C TRP A 199 -26.92 0.71 -9.49
N VAL A 200 -27.41 1.80 -8.94
CA VAL A 200 -28.77 1.93 -8.40
C VAL A 200 -29.45 3.16 -8.97
N HIS A 201 -30.77 3.10 -9.01
CA HIS A 201 -31.64 4.24 -9.28
C HIS A 201 -32.41 4.59 -8.00
N ARG A 202 -32.43 5.89 -7.68
CA ARG A 202 -33.13 6.42 -6.50
C ARG A 202 -34.12 7.51 -6.85
N GLU A 203 -35.16 7.60 -6.03
CA GLU A 203 -36.07 8.74 -5.97
C GLU A 203 -35.96 9.37 -4.58
N GLY A 204 -35.32 10.53 -4.48
CA GLY A 204 -34.99 11.14 -3.20
C GLY A 204 -34.09 10.20 -2.38
N PHE A 205 -34.56 9.77 -1.21
CA PHE A 205 -33.87 8.86 -0.29
C PHE A 205 -34.32 7.40 -0.42
N ARG A 206 -35.05 7.04 -1.48
CA ARG A 206 -35.52 5.66 -1.71
C ARG A 206 -34.78 5.03 -2.88
N LEU A 207 -34.17 3.87 -2.66
CA LEU A 207 -33.71 3.01 -3.76
C LEU A 207 -34.93 2.40 -4.46
N VAL A 208 -35.12 2.72 -5.73
CA VAL A 208 -36.30 2.29 -6.51
C VAL A 208 -35.96 1.19 -7.50
N ASP A 209 -34.70 1.12 -7.93
CA ASP A 209 -34.18 0.04 -8.75
C ASP A 209 -32.74 -0.26 -8.35
N HIS A 210 -32.48 -1.53 -8.07
CA HIS A 210 -31.14 -2.08 -7.84
C HIS A 210 -30.96 -3.38 -8.64
N SER A 211 -31.72 -3.53 -9.72
CA SER A 211 -31.65 -4.67 -10.63
C SER A 211 -30.28 -4.79 -11.26
N GLU A 212 -30.00 -5.96 -11.82
CA GLU A 212 -28.70 -6.27 -12.38
C GLU A 212 -28.35 -5.35 -13.58
N ASN A 213 -29.37 -4.85 -14.26
CA ASN A 213 -29.27 -4.16 -15.55
C ASN A 213 -29.41 -2.63 -15.45
N VAL A 214 -29.42 -2.04 -14.26
CA VAL A 214 -29.46 -0.57 -14.08
C VAL A 214 -28.38 0.14 -14.91
N TYR A 215 -27.20 -0.47 -15.05
CA TYR A 215 -26.09 0.07 -15.84
C TYR A 215 -26.48 0.37 -17.30
N SER A 216 -27.44 -0.35 -17.88
CA SER A 216 -27.88 -0.14 -19.27
C SER A 216 -28.62 1.19 -19.46
N HIS A 217 -29.34 1.65 -18.43
CA HIS A 217 -29.93 2.98 -18.39
C HIS A 217 -28.86 4.05 -18.20
N VAL A 218 -27.85 3.78 -17.37
CA VAL A 218 -26.70 4.67 -17.19
C VAL A 218 -25.94 4.87 -18.51
N GLU A 219 -25.69 3.79 -19.26
CA GLU A 219 -25.10 3.87 -20.61
C GLU A 219 -25.92 4.75 -21.55
N GLU A 220 -27.25 4.63 -21.51
CA GLU A 220 -28.15 5.48 -22.31
C GLU A 220 -28.04 6.95 -21.91
N VAL A 221 -28.02 7.26 -20.62
CA VAL A 221 -27.88 8.62 -20.11
C VAL A 221 -26.52 9.23 -20.52
N ILE A 222 -25.43 8.47 -20.36
CA ILE A 222 -24.09 8.92 -20.76
C ILE A 222 -24.03 9.10 -22.28
N TRP A 223 -24.65 8.22 -23.06
CA TRP A 223 -24.72 8.33 -24.52
C TRP A 223 -25.47 9.59 -24.96
N GLN A 224 -26.61 9.90 -24.34
CA GLN A 224 -27.36 11.12 -24.61
C GLN A 224 -26.55 12.36 -24.26
N TYR A 225 -25.89 12.36 -23.11
CA TYR A 225 -24.99 13.43 -22.70
C TYR A 225 -23.88 13.66 -23.74
N LEU A 226 -23.25 12.58 -24.22
CA LEU A 226 -22.19 12.66 -25.25
C LEU A 226 -22.71 13.25 -26.57
N ASN A 227 -23.92 12.89 -27.00
CA ASN A 227 -24.52 13.47 -28.21
C ASN A 227 -24.90 14.95 -28.05
N GLN A 228 -25.29 15.37 -26.84
CA GLN A 228 -25.65 16.76 -26.56
C GLN A 228 -24.41 17.68 -26.44
N HIS A 229 -23.34 17.18 -25.83
CA HIS A 229 -22.16 17.98 -25.48
C HIS A 229 -20.94 17.71 -26.39
N GLY A 230 -21.03 16.75 -27.30
CA GLY A 230 -19.93 16.31 -28.15
C GLY A 230 -18.87 15.51 -27.40
N THR A 231 -17.90 14.97 -28.14
CA THR A 231 -16.72 14.32 -27.57
C THR A 231 -15.70 15.37 -27.12
N VAL A 232 -14.91 15.05 -26.10
CA VAL A 232 -13.88 15.98 -25.59
C VAL A 232 -12.67 16.03 -26.51
N ASP A 233 -12.32 14.91 -27.14
CA ASP A 233 -11.21 14.83 -28.10
C ASP A 233 -11.52 15.44 -29.47
N GLY A 234 -12.76 15.89 -29.70
CA GLY A 234 -13.22 16.49 -30.95
C GLY A 234 -13.48 15.46 -32.07
N SER A 235 -13.32 14.17 -31.81
CA SER A 235 -13.65 13.12 -32.77
C SER A 235 -15.15 13.06 -33.08
N PRO A 236 -15.56 12.77 -34.34
CA PRO A 236 -16.96 12.61 -34.65
C PRO A 236 -17.49 11.29 -34.07
N ILE A 237 -18.70 11.33 -33.51
CA ILE A 237 -19.42 10.13 -33.06
C ILE A 237 -19.94 9.39 -34.30
N THR A 238 -19.13 8.45 -34.81
CA THR A 238 -19.41 7.65 -36.02
C THR A 238 -19.78 6.20 -35.70
N TYR A 239 -19.87 5.88 -34.42
CA TYR A 239 -20.15 4.56 -33.88
C TYR A 239 -21.45 4.58 -33.06
N SER A 240 -22.01 3.40 -32.78
CA SER A 240 -23.22 3.27 -31.98
C SER A 240 -22.90 3.20 -30.48
N LYS A 241 -23.92 3.40 -29.64
CA LYS A 241 -23.85 3.18 -28.18
C LYS A 241 -23.24 1.83 -27.83
N SER A 242 -23.69 0.76 -28.50
CA SER A 242 -23.20 -0.60 -28.26
C SER A 242 -21.72 -0.76 -28.56
N VAL A 243 -21.17 -0.01 -29.53
CA VAL A 243 -19.74 -0.03 -29.83
C VAL A 243 -18.96 0.75 -28.78
N PHE A 244 -19.49 1.89 -28.34
CA PHE A 244 -18.83 2.73 -27.34
C PHE A 244 -18.67 2.01 -26.00
N PHE A 245 -19.72 1.35 -25.48
CA PHE A 245 -19.66 0.70 -24.16
C PHE A 245 -19.24 -0.77 -24.19
N SER A 246 -19.11 -1.39 -25.37
CA SER A 246 -18.70 -2.80 -25.44
C SER A 246 -17.23 -2.99 -25.09
N THR A 247 -16.97 -3.93 -24.19
CA THR A 247 -15.63 -4.47 -23.90
C THR A 247 -15.20 -5.57 -24.88
N GLN A 248 -16.12 -6.05 -25.72
CA GLN A 248 -15.91 -7.18 -26.63
C GLN A 248 -15.71 -6.75 -28.09
N ILE A 249 -16.14 -5.54 -28.46
CA ILE A 249 -16.01 -5.00 -29.81
C ILE A 249 -14.73 -4.16 -29.90
N PRO A 250 -13.67 -4.62 -30.59
CA PRO A 250 -12.36 -3.98 -30.59
C PRO A 250 -12.25 -2.79 -31.57
N ILE A 251 -13.35 -2.07 -31.82
CA ILE A 251 -13.35 -0.88 -32.70
C ILE A 251 -12.71 0.30 -31.98
N LEU A 252 -13.07 0.50 -30.72
CA LEU A 252 -12.43 1.48 -29.85
C LEU A 252 -11.52 0.76 -28.86
N THR A 253 -10.38 1.35 -28.57
CA THR A 253 -9.53 0.99 -27.44
C THR A 253 -10.04 1.64 -26.16
N ASP A 254 -9.62 1.12 -25.01
CA ASP A 254 -9.96 1.71 -23.72
C ASP A 254 -9.50 3.18 -23.62
N GLU A 255 -8.26 3.45 -24.06
CA GLU A 255 -7.70 4.80 -24.13
C GLU A 255 -8.57 5.75 -24.96
N GLN A 256 -9.01 5.31 -26.15
CA GLN A 256 -9.91 6.12 -26.99
C GLN A 256 -11.21 6.46 -26.29
N ARG A 257 -11.83 5.52 -25.55
CA ARG A 257 -13.08 5.81 -24.82
C ARG A 257 -12.88 6.86 -23.74
N HIS A 258 -11.77 6.77 -22.99
CA HIS A 258 -11.40 7.80 -22.01
C HIS A 258 -11.15 9.16 -22.67
N LEU A 259 -10.43 9.20 -23.80
CA LEU A 259 -10.21 10.44 -24.57
C LEU A 259 -11.52 11.06 -25.07
N ILE A 260 -12.43 10.25 -25.59
CA ILE A 260 -13.74 10.68 -26.06
C ILE A 260 -14.55 11.31 -24.91
N LEU A 261 -14.58 10.66 -23.74
CA LEU A 261 -15.45 11.07 -22.64
C LEU A 261 -14.86 12.18 -21.78
N PHE A 262 -13.56 12.15 -21.52
CA PHE A 262 -12.87 13.01 -20.55
C PHE A 262 -11.74 13.86 -21.14
N GLY A 263 -11.14 13.45 -22.26
CA GLY A 263 -10.03 14.16 -22.91
C GLY A 263 -8.65 13.64 -22.51
N LEU A 264 -7.62 14.43 -22.83
CA LEU A 264 -6.22 14.04 -22.66
C LEU A 264 -5.85 13.86 -21.18
N PRO A 265 -5.05 12.83 -20.83
CA PRO A 265 -4.60 12.60 -19.44
C PRO A 265 -3.96 13.83 -18.77
N GLY A 266 -3.20 14.62 -19.53
CA GLY A 266 -2.53 15.83 -19.02
C GLY A 266 -3.44 17.03 -18.73
N ASP A 267 -4.71 17.01 -19.16
CA ASP A 267 -5.70 18.06 -18.85
C ASP A 267 -6.54 17.66 -17.64
N TYR A 268 -5.90 17.60 -16.46
CA TYR A 268 -6.56 17.24 -15.21
C TYR A 268 -7.80 18.10 -14.89
N GLY A 269 -7.69 19.42 -15.13
CA GLY A 269 -8.79 20.36 -14.88
C GLY A 269 -9.95 20.20 -15.86
N GLY A 270 -9.69 19.90 -17.13
CA GLY A 270 -10.72 19.55 -18.11
C GLY A 270 -11.41 18.24 -17.78
N ARG A 271 -10.64 17.19 -17.47
CA ARG A 271 -11.16 15.87 -17.09
C ARG A 271 -12.05 15.94 -15.85
N LEU A 272 -11.60 16.63 -14.79
CA LEU A 272 -12.37 16.82 -13.56
C LEU A 272 -13.70 17.56 -13.83
N ARG A 273 -13.67 18.67 -14.56
CA ARG A 273 -14.87 19.44 -14.91
C ARG A 273 -15.88 18.58 -15.67
N ARG A 274 -15.41 17.88 -16.71
CA ARG A 274 -16.24 16.99 -17.52
C ARG A 274 -16.87 15.87 -16.70
N ARG A 275 -16.09 15.29 -15.78
CA ARG A 275 -16.58 14.27 -14.84
C ARG A 275 -17.64 14.83 -13.90
N ILE A 276 -17.42 15.99 -13.28
CA ILE A 276 -18.41 16.64 -12.39
C ILE A 276 -19.72 16.92 -13.14
N ASP A 277 -19.64 17.42 -14.38
CA ASP A 277 -20.82 17.68 -15.20
C ASP A 277 -21.60 16.40 -15.50
N LEU A 278 -20.90 15.31 -15.81
CA LEU A 278 -21.53 14.01 -16.06
C LEU A 278 -22.14 13.41 -14.77
N ILE A 279 -21.47 13.55 -13.63
CA ILE A 279 -22.00 13.14 -12.32
C ILE A 279 -23.31 13.87 -12.05
N ARG A 280 -23.35 15.19 -12.19
CA ARG A 280 -24.56 15.99 -12.02
C ARG A 280 -25.68 15.56 -12.96
N HIS A 281 -25.34 15.25 -14.21
CA HIS A 281 -26.32 14.78 -15.19
C HIS A 281 -26.94 13.43 -14.81
N LEU A 282 -26.14 12.51 -14.25
CA LEU A 282 -26.58 11.19 -13.77
C LEU A 282 -27.38 11.28 -12.47
N THR A 283 -26.89 12.03 -11.48
CA THR A 283 -27.52 12.17 -10.16
C THR A 283 -28.84 12.92 -10.25
N ALA A 284 -28.99 13.88 -11.18
CA ALA A 284 -30.26 14.55 -11.46
C ALA A 284 -31.34 13.57 -11.97
N GLN A 285 -30.92 12.46 -12.56
CA GLN A 285 -31.79 11.36 -13.01
C GLN A 285 -31.84 10.20 -12.00
N GLY A 286 -31.28 10.39 -10.80
CA GLY A 286 -31.32 9.41 -9.71
C GLY A 286 -30.33 8.26 -9.85
N PHE A 287 -29.38 8.27 -10.80
CA PHE A 287 -28.42 7.18 -10.98
C PHE A 287 -27.16 7.36 -10.14
N GLU A 288 -26.77 6.30 -9.44
CA GLU A 288 -25.63 6.29 -8.54
C GLU A 288 -24.89 4.95 -8.59
N THR A 289 -23.56 4.97 -8.56
CA THR A 289 -22.79 3.74 -8.31
C THR A 289 -23.05 3.27 -6.88
N LEU A 290 -23.21 1.97 -6.69
CA LEU A 290 -23.42 1.39 -5.37
C LEU A 290 -22.11 1.41 -4.55
N PRO A 291 -22.14 1.87 -3.29
CA PRO A 291 -20.93 1.97 -2.48
C PRO A 291 -20.24 0.63 -2.21
N MET A 292 -18.92 0.67 -2.07
CA MET A 292 -18.13 -0.44 -1.55
C MET A 292 -18.47 -0.68 -0.08
N THR A 293 -18.36 -1.94 0.35
CA THR A 293 -18.67 -2.39 1.70
C THR A 293 -17.56 -3.26 2.26
N MET A 294 -17.42 -3.29 3.58
CA MET A 294 -16.54 -4.20 4.29
C MET A 294 -17.30 -4.89 5.43
N ALA A 295 -16.90 -6.13 5.65
CA ALA A 295 -17.42 -7.07 6.64
C ALA A 295 -18.90 -7.46 6.42
N PRO A 296 -19.36 -8.56 7.05
CA PRO A 296 -20.72 -9.04 6.90
C PRO A 296 -21.77 -8.11 7.53
N PRO A 297 -23.00 -8.08 7.02
CA PRO A 297 -23.34 -8.54 5.68
C PRO A 297 -22.62 -7.66 4.65
N TYR A 298 -22.16 -8.23 3.54
CA TYR A 298 -21.47 -7.47 2.50
C TYR A 298 -22.42 -6.69 1.58
N ARG A 299 -23.72 -6.97 1.65
CA ARG A 299 -24.76 -6.46 0.74
C ARG A 299 -26.07 -6.22 1.49
N GLY A 300 -27.06 -5.62 0.83
CA GLY A 300 -28.33 -5.23 1.46
C GLY A 300 -28.28 -3.84 2.08
N LEU A 301 -28.39 -2.82 1.22
CA LEU A 301 -28.21 -1.41 1.60
C LEU A 301 -29.50 -0.61 1.48
N HIS A 302 -29.60 0.47 2.26
CA HIS A 302 -30.57 1.54 2.11
C HIS A 302 -29.90 2.91 2.28
N ILE A 303 -30.58 3.96 1.82
CA ILE A 303 -30.14 5.34 2.02
C ILE A 303 -30.68 5.85 3.36
N VAL A 304 -29.84 6.57 4.11
CA VAL A 304 -30.23 7.24 5.36
C VAL A 304 -30.71 8.67 5.01
N PRO A 305 -32.01 9.00 5.16
CA PRO A 305 -32.54 10.27 4.64
C PRO A 305 -31.95 11.52 5.27
N ASP A 306 -31.67 11.46 6.58
CA ASP A 306 -31.23 12.61 7.38
C ASP A 306 -29.71 12.68 7.54
N ASP A 307 -28.96 11.78 6.89
CA ASP A 307 -27.50 11.73 6.93
C ASP A 307 -26.94 11.91 5.52
N PHE A 308 -26.51 13.14 5.23
CA PHE A 308 -25.95 13.52 3.95
C PHE A 308 -24.95 14.66 4.10
N VAL A 309 -24.06 14.76 3.13
CA VAL A 309 -23.18 15.93 2.94
C VAL A 309 -23.53 16.61 1.63
N THR A 310 -23.45 17.93 1.60
CA THR A 310 -23.57 18.70 0.35
C THR A 310 -22.18 19.19 -0.01
N ASP A 311 -21.73 18.86 -1.22
CA ASP A 311 -20.42 19.31 -1.70
C ASP A 311 -20.42 20.78 -2.16
N GLU A 312 -19.24 21.28 -2.50
CA GLU A 312 -19.04 22.65 -3.02
C GLU A 312 -19.81 22.94 -4.32
N PHE A 313 -20.29 21.89 -4.99
CA PHE A 313 -21.03 21.94 -6.24
C PHE A 313 -22.56 21.90 -6.04
N GLY A 314 -23.03 21.86 -4.79
CA GLY A 314 -24.44 21.80 -4.41
C GLY A 314 -25.05 20.41 -4.54
N GLN A 315 -24.25 19.37 -4.77
CA GLN A 315 -24.72 17.99 -4.89
C GLN A 315 -24.86 17.37 -3.49
N THR A 316 -26.03 16.81 -3.22
CA THR A 316 -26.29 16.04 -2.00
C THR A 316 -25.79 14.61 -2.15
N TRP A 317 -24.98 14.19 -1.19
CA TRP A 317 -24.40 12.86 -1.06
C TRP A 317 -24.94 12.19 0.20
N TYR A 318 -25.95 11.34 0.03
CA TYR A 318 -26.50 10.58 1.15
C TYR A 318 -25.57 9.47 1.61
N GLN A 319 -25.57 9.22 2.91
CA GLN A 319 -24.96 8.03 3.48
C GLN A 319 -25.82 6.79 3.23
N TYR A 320 -25.13 5.67 3.06
CA TYR A 320 -25.75 4.35 2.90
C TYR A 320 -25.50 3.53 4.17
N ALA A 321 -26.49 2.76 4.58
CA ALA A 321 -26.41 1.86 5.72
C ALA A 321 -26.89 0.45 5.34
N PHE A 322 -26.48 -0.54 6.13
CA PHE A 322 -26.96 -1.90 5.96
C PHE A 322 -28.37 -2.08 6.51
N ASN A 323 -29.14 -2.96 5.87
CA ASN A 323 -30.44 -3.38 6.38
C ASN A 323 -30.30 -4.21 7.68
N GLN A 324 -29.19 -4.94 7.84
CA GLN A 324 -28.91 -5.80 8.99
C GLN A 324 -27.42 -5.72 9.39
N PRO A 325 -26.94 -4.56 9.92
CA PRO A 325 -25.54 -4.40 10.26
C PRO A 325 -25.11 -5.36 11.39
N GLN A 326 -23.87 -5.83 11.30
CA GLN A 326 -23.12 -6.51 12.35
C GLN A 326 -21.98 -5.61 12.85
N GLN A 327 -21.21 -6.10 13.82
CA GLN A 327 -20.19 -5.32 14.54
C GLN A 327 -19.19 -4.59 13.63
N PHE A 328 -18.74 -5.23 12.54
CA PHE A 328 -17.72 -4.69 11.65
C PHE A 328 -18.27 -4.12 10.35
N SER A 329 -19.59 -4.12 10.14
CA SER A 329 -20.18 -3.66 8.88
C SER A 329 -19.84 -2.20 8.63
N ARG A 330 -19.19 -1.93 7.49
CA ARG A 330 -18.86 -0.58 7.03
C ARG A 330 -19.32 -0.40 5.59
N VAL A 331 -19.88 0.78 5.33
CA VAL A 331 -20.16 1.26 3.98
C VAL A 331 -19.20 2.40 3.69
N PHE A 332 -18.46 2.30 2.59
CA PHE A 332 -17.55 3.34 2.14
C PHE A 332 -18.25 4.17 1.07
N GLY A 333 -19.04 5.16 1.49
CA GLY A 333 -19.82 6.03 0.59
C GLY A 333 -19.05 6.63 -0.59
N PRO A 334 -17.78 7.06 -0.42
CA PRO A 334 -16.97 7.58 -1.53
C PRO A 334 -16.43 6.53 -2.51
N LEU A 335 -16.54 5.24 -2.22
CA LEU A 335 -15.94 4.18 -3.01
C LEU A 335 -17.00 3.39 -3.78
N ALA A 336 -16.69 2.96 -5.00
CA ALA A 336 -17.52 2.09 -5.82
C ALA A 336 -16.84 0.74 -6.04
N ARG A 337 -17.63 -0.33 -6.04
CA ARG A 337 -17.12 -1.68 -6.27
C ARG A 337 -17.27 -2.14 -7.72
N TYR A 338 -16.31 -2.93 -8.18
CA TYR A 338 -16.47 -3.74 -9.37
C TYR A 338 -17.56 -4.79 -9.18
N LYS A 339 -18.34 -5.01 -10.23
CA LYS A 339 -19.31 -6.11 -10.35
C LYS A 339 -18.57 -7.34 -10.89
N PHE A 340 -17.87 -8.09 -10.04
CA PHE A 340 -17.14 -9.30 -10.46
C PHE A 340 -18.05 -10.50 -10.71
N TYR A 341 -19.28 -10.48 -10.19
CA TYR A 341 -20.27 -11.55 -10.38
C TYR A 341 -21.61 -10.97 -10.82
N HIS A 342 -22.36 -11.77 -11.58
CA HIS A 342 -23.75 -11.48 -11.88
C HIS A 342 -24.62 -11.68 -10.62
N SER A 343 -25.85 -11.16 -10.63
CA SER A 343 -26.74 -11.25 -9.47
C SER A 343 -27.74 -12.40 -9.63
N LEU A 344 -28.09 -13.06 -8.53
CA LEU A 344 -29.21 -14.00 -8.51
C LEU A 344 -30.53 -13.23 -8.57
N ASN A 345 -31.51 -13.78 -9.31
CA ASN A 345 -32.88 -13.25 -9.35
C ASN A 345 -32.96 -11.74 -9.59
N ASP A 346 -32.15 -11.21 -10.51
CA ASP A 346 -32.08 -9.78 -10.84
C ASP A 346 -31.79 -8.89 -9.60
N ASN A 347 -30.93 -9.38 -8.70
CA ASN A 347 -30.50 -8.72 -7.47
C ASN A 347 -31.63 -8.38 -6.47
N ARG A 348 -32.82 -8.99 -6.58
CA ARG A 348 -33.96 -8.74 -5.68
C ARG A 348 -33.59 -8.90 -4.20
N ASP A 349 -32.78 -9.92 -3.90
CA ASP A 349 -32.43 -10.32 -2.53
C ASP A 349 -30.96 -9.98 -2.19
N TRP A 350 -30.31 -9.11 -2.99
CA TRP A 350 -28.91 -8.69 -2.82
C TRP A 350 -27.87 -9.81 -2.93
N GLN A 351 -28.21 -10.93 -3.56
CA GLN A 351 -27.34 -12.10 -3.69
C GLN A 351 -26.55 -12.10 -5.01
N LEU A 352 -25.29 -12.51 -4.94
CA LEU A 352 -24.43 -12.75 -6.10
C LEU A 352 -24.55 -14.21 -6.56
N ASP A 353 -24.44 -14.41 -7.86
CA ASP A 353 -24.35 -15.72 -8.50
C ASP A 353 -22.87 -16.06 -8.73
N PHE A 354 -22.27 -16.78 -7.78
CA PHE A 354 -20.85 -17.15 -7.84
C PHE A 354 -20.53 -18.17 -8.95
N ASP A 355 -21.54 -18.79 -9.57
CA ASP A 355 -21.36 -19.65 -10.74
C ASP A 355 -21.36 -18.84 -12.06
N ARG A 356 -21.68 -17.55 -11.99
CA ARG A 356 -21.72 -16.62 -13.13
C ARG A 356 -20.76 -15.44 -12.92
N PRO A 357 -19.44 -15.63 -13.11
CA PRO A 357 -18.49 -14.53 -13.08
C PRO A 357 -18.74 -13.55 -14.23
N ASN A 358 -18.66 -12.24 -13.94
CA ASN A 358 -18.67 -11.18 -14.94
C ASN A 358 -17.29 -11.05 -15.57
N GLN A 359 -16.96 -11.96 -16.50
CA GLN A 359 -15.62 -12.06 -17.11
C GLN A 359 -15.02 -10.71 -17.55
N PRO A 360 -15.77 -9.80 -18.21
CA PRO A 360 -15.25 -8.47 -18.55
C PRO A 360 -14.65 -7.67 -17.37
N ALA A 361 -15.21 -7.76 -16.17
CA ALA A 361 -14.70 -7.04 -15.00
C ALA A 361 -13.38 -7.63 -14.48
N TRP A 362 -13.29 -8.97 -14.47
CA TRP A 362 -12.07 -9.70 -14.14
C TRP A 362 -10.95 -9.41 -15.13
N ASP A 363 -11.25 -9.49 -16.42
CA ASP A 363 -10.28 -9.22 -17.48
C ASP A 363 -9.79 -7.78 -17.44
N TYR A 364 -10.70 -6.82 -17.23
CA TYR A 364 -10.34 -5.40 -17.15
C TYR A 364 -9.31 -5.13 -16.06
N ILE A 365 -9.57 -5.54 -14.82
CA ILE A 365 -8.65 -5.27 -13.71
C ILE A 365 -7.31 -6.00 -13.88
N CYS A 366 -7.32 -7.25 -14.34
CA CYS A 366 -6.11 -8.02 -14.59
C CYS A 366 -5.23 -7.38 -15.67
N GLN A 367 -5.84 -6.94 -16.78
CA GLN A 367 -5.13 -6.27 -17.87
C GLN A 367 -4.55 -4.93 -17.42
N LYS A 368 -5.28 -4.15 -16.63
CA LYS A 368 -4.82 -2.85 -16.12
C LYS A 368 -3.65 -2.99 -15.17
N VAL A 369 -3.74 -3.87 -14.18
CA VAL A 369 -2.63 -4.11 -13.24
C VAL A 369 -1.42 -4.67 -13.98
N ARG A 370 -1.60 -5.58 -14.95
CA ARG A 370 -0.50 -6.07 -15.81
C ARG A 370 0.14 -4.93 -16.61
N ALA A 371 -0.65 -4.04 -17.21
CA ALA A 371 -0.11 -2.90 -17.97
C ALA A 371 0.73 -1.98 -17.07
N CYS A 372 0.25 -1.69 -15.85
CA CYS A 372 1.01 -0.93 -14.85
C CYS A 372 2.31 -1.65 -14.46
N GLN A 373 2.24 -2.96 -14.20
CA GLN A 373 3.40 -3.79 -13.89
C GLN A 373 4.43 -3.77 -15.02
N GLN A 374 4.02 -3.97 -16.28
CA GLN A 374 4.90 -3.91 -17.45
C GLN A 374 5.55 -2.54 -17.62
N ARG A 375 4.75 -1.49 -17.49
CA ARG A 375 5.17 -0.11 -17.73
C ARG A 375 6.24 0.31 -16.73
N PHE A 376 5.99 0.09 -15.43
CA PHE A 376 6.86 0.60 -14.37
C PHE A 376 7.89 -0.42 -13.90
N GLY A 377 7.56 -1.72 -13.93
CA GLY A 377 8.43 -2.80 -13.48
C GLY A 377 8.16 -3.25 -12.04
N PHE A 378 6.97 -3.03 -11.48
CA PHE A 378 6.66 -3.47 -10.12
C PHE A 378 6.85 -4.99 -9.93
N ASP A 379 7.35 -5.37 -8.76
CA ASP A 379 7.72 -6.74 -8.38
C ASP A 379 6.65 -7.42 -7.55
N PHE A 380 5.80 -6.65 -6.87
CA PHE A 380 4.72 -7.19 -6.06
C PHE A 380 3.56 -6.20 -6.00
N MET A 381 2.41 -6.73 -5.60
CA MET A 381 1.28 -5.91 -5.18
C MET A 381 1.07 -6.03 -3.67
N ARG A 382 0.71 -4.91 -3.06
CA ARG A 382 -0.03 -4.89 -1.81
C ARG A 382 -1.52 -4.86 -2.18
N GLY A 383 -2.25 -5.93 -1.91
CA GLY A 383 -3.67 -6.00 -2.23
C GLY A 383 -4.50 -5.39 -1.10
N ASP A 384 -5.15 -4.27 -1.38
CA ASP A 384 -6.06 -3.57 -0.46
C ASP A 384 -7.29 -4.43 -0.17
N MET A 385 -7.72 -4.44 1.08
CA MET A 385 -8.87 -5.22 1.57
C MET A 385 -8.86 -6.64 0.99
N ALA A 386 -7.89 -7.48 1.39
CA ALA A 386 -7.74 -8.86 0.89
C ALA A 386 -8.83 -9.82 1.43
N HIS A 387 -10.08 -9.39 1.34
CA HIS A 387 -11.33 -10.03 1.75
C HIS A 387 -12.52 -9.41 0.99
N VAL A 388 -12.28 -8.94 -0.24
CA VAL A 388 -13.29 -8.27 -1.08
C VAL A 388 -14.13 -9.34 -1.80
N GLN A 389 -15.44 -9.36 -1.49
CA GLN A 389 -16.45 -10.27 -2.07
C GLN A 389 -16.36 -11.74 -1.66
N LEU A 390 -16.46 -11.98 -0.36
CA LEU A 390 -16.49 -13.31 0.22
C LEU A 390 -17.74 -14.12 -0.18
N ARG A 391 -17.56 -15.44 -0.28
CA ARG A 391 -18.65 -16.40 -0.50
C ARG A 391 -19.38 -16.67 0.83
N PRO A 392 -20.72 -16.73 0.84
CA PRO A 392 -21.51 -17.01 2.05
C PRO A 392 -21.15 -18.32 2.76
N ASP A 393 -20.71 -19.33 2.01
CA ASP A 393 -20.34 -20.66 2.53
C ASP A 393 -18.88 -20.74 3.05
N GLY A 394 -18.16 -19.62 3.08
CA GLY A 394 -16.77 -19.54 3.55
C GLY A 394 -15.72 -19.88 2.47
N VAL A 395 -14.52 -20.25 2.92
CA VAL A 395 -13.40 -20.62 2.04
C VAL A 395 -13.68 -21.96 1.34
N PRO A 396 -13.71 -22.03 0.00
CA PRO A 396 -13.92 -23.28 -0.72
C PRO A 396 -12.70 -24.20 -0.59
N ALA A 397 -12.94 -25.51 -0.48
CA ALA A 397 -11.86 -26.51 -0.43
C ALA A 397 -10.99 -26.54 -1.70
N SER A 398 -11.51 -26.03 -2.82
CA SER A 398 -10.78 -25.90 -4.08
C SER A 398 -11.17 -24.57 -4.74
N PRO A 399 -10.43 -23.48 -4.50
CA PRO A 399 -10.75 -22.17 -5.05
C PRO A 399 -10.55 -22.16 -6.57
N ASP A 400 -11.62 -21.81 -7.29
CA ASP A 400 -11.57 -21.59 -8.74
C ASP A 400 -10.84 -20.29 -9.11
N ALA A 401 -10.70 -20.04 -10.42
CA ALA A 401 -9.98 -18.90 -10.96
C ALA A 401 -10.65 -17.53 -10.69
N HIS A 402 -11.89 -17.51 -10.21
CA HIS A 402 -12.65 -16.31 -9.89
C HIS A 402 -12.92 -16.19 -8.38
N TYR A 403 -12.29 -17.02 -7.53
CA TYR A 403 -12.52 -16.97 -6.09
C TYR A 403 -12.23 -15.58 -5.49
N ASP A 404 -11.14 -14.92 -5.89
CA ASP A 404 -10.71 -13.63 -5.36
C ASP A 404 -9.97 -12.81 -6.45
N PRO A 405 -10.29 -11.49 -6.60
CA PRO A 405 -9.68 -10.64 -7.63
C PRO A 405 -8.17 -10.49 -7.50
N LEU A 406 -7.64 -10.38 -6.29
CA LEU A 406 -6.21 -10.20 -6.06
C LEU A 406 -5.46 -11.48 -6.43
N ARG A 407 -5.98 -12.65 -6.05
CA ARG A 407 -5.45 -13.94 -6.52
C ARG A 407 -5.36 -14.00 -8.04
N THR A 408 -6.45 -13.69 -8.73
CA THR A 408 -6.53 -13.77 -10.19
C THR A 408 -5.54 -12.82 -10.86
N ILE A 409 -5.40 -11.60 -10.33
CA ILE A 409 -4.41 -10.62 -10.79
C ILE A 409 -2.97 -11.17 -10.67
N LYS A 410 -2.61 -11.74 -9.51
CA LYS A 410 -1.28 -12.34 -9.29
C LYS A 410 -0.97 -13.38 -10.37
N HIS A 411 -1.88 -14.35 -10.55
CA HIS A 411 -1.69 -15.44 -11.50
C HIS A 411 -1.70 -14.96 -12.95
N TYR A 412 -2.51 -13.97 -13.29
CA TYR A 412 -2.52 -13.36 -14.62
C TYR A 412 -1.17 -12.71 -14.95
N VAL A 413 -0.59 -11.94 -14.02
CA VAL A 413 0.72 -11.31 -14.20
C VAL A 413 1.84 -12.34 -14.31
N GLN A 414 1.83 -13.37 -13.45
CA GLN A 414 2.81 -14.46 -13.48
C GLN A 414 2.72 -15.27 -14.78
N GLY A 415 1.51 -15.60 -15.23
CA GLY A 415 1.26 -16.34 -16.47
C GLY A 415 1.72 -15.61 -17.73
N LEU A 416 1.89 -14.28 -17.67
CA LEU A 416 2.39 -13.46 -18.77
C LEU A 416 3.90 -13.13 -18.68
N GLY A 417 4.65 -13.86 -17.85
CA GLY A 417 6.12 -13.86 -17.87
C GLY A 417 6.80 -13.17 -16.70
N THR A 418 6.07 -12.60 -15.73
CA THR A 418 6.65 -12.06 -14.49
C THR A 418 6.47 -13.07 -13.35
N SER A 419 7.15 -14.22 -13.44
CA SER A 419 6.99 -15.33 -12.48
C SER A 419 7.22 -14.93 -11.02
N HIS A 420 8.11 -13.98 -10.77
CA HIS A 420 8.44 -13.49 -9.44
C HIS A 420 7.40 -12.53 -8.84
N PHE A 421 6.33 -12.17 -9.55
CA PHE A 421 5.35 -11.21 -9.05
C PHE A 421 4.70 -11.72 -7.77
N ALA A 422 4.88 -11.00 -6.65
CA ALA A 422 4.42 -11.43 -5.33
C ALA A 422 3.14 -10.71 -4.87
N PHE A 423 2.48 -11.28 -3.86
CA PHE A 423 1.25 -10.77 -3.26
C PHE A 423 1.41 -10.59 -1.75
N PHE A 424 1.42 -9.32 -1.34
CA PHE A 424 1.30 -8.88 0.04
C PHE A 424 -0.18 -8.57 0.35
N ALA A 425 -0.84 -9.41 1.14
CA ALA A 425 -2.24 -9.23 1.49
C ALA A 425 -2.43 -8.21 2.62
N GLU A 426 -3.27 -7.20 2.43
CA GLU A 426 -3.76 -6.39 3.53
C GLU A 426 -4.88 -7.15 4.26
N THR A 427 -4.50 -7.85 5.31
CA THR A 427 -5.42 -8.28 6.35
C THR A 427 -4.76 -8.24 7.73
N PHE A 428 -5.58 -8.29 8.78
CA PHE A 428 -5.21 -8.11 10.18
C PHE A 428 -5.27 -9.41 10.99
N LEU A 429 -5.38 -10.59 10.37
CA LEU A 429 -5.42 -11.88 11.06
C LEU A 429 -6.50 -11.95 12.15
N ALA A 430 -7.67 -11.42 11.81
CA ALA A 430 -8.88 -11.43 12.60
C ALA A 430 -9.23 -12.84 13.11
N PRO A 431 -9.95 -12.94 14.23
CA PRO A 431 -10.46 -14.21 14.72
C PRO A 431 -11.40 -14.87 13.70
N ASP A 432 -11.50 -16.20 13.78
CA ASP A 432 -12.39 -16.98 12.94
C ASP A 432 -13.84 -16.44 12.99
N ASP A 433 -14.53 -16.52 11.85
CA ASP A 433 -15.90 -16.05 11.60
C ASP A 433 -16.14 -14.54 11.74
N THR A 434 -15.15 -13.75 12.16
CA THR A 434 -15.29 -12.28 12.32
C THR A 434 -15.67 -11.58 11.01
N MET A 435 -15.11 -12.04 9.90
CA MET A 435 -15.34 -11.49 8.56
C MET A 435 -16.25 -12.39 7.70
N ALA A 436 -16.86 -13.45 8.27
CA ALA A 436 -17.65 -14.48 7.59
C ALA A 436 -17.00 -15.24 6.41
N TYR A 437 -15.66 -15.35 6.34
CA TYR A 437 -15.00 -16.37 5.51
C TYR A 437 -14.80 -17.71 6.25
N GLY A 438 -15.11 -17.80 7.55
CA GLY A 438 -14.63 -18.90 8.39
C GLY A 438 -13.24 -18.59 8.96
N ASN A 439 -12.22 -19.35 8.55
CA ASN A 439 -10.85 -19.21 9.02
C ASN A 439 -9.99 -18.32 8.10
N GLU A 440 -9.37 -17.27 8.64
CA GLU A 440 -8.60 -16.32 7.82
C GLU A 440 -7.33 -16.92 7.21
N ALA A 441 -6.64 -17.77 7.95
CA ALA A 441 -5.44 -18.41 7.44
C ALA A 441 -5.76 -19.30 6.23
N ALA A 442 -6.90 -20.01 6.26
CA ALA A 442 -7.39 -20.77 5.11
C ALA A 442 -7.71 -19.85 3.92
N HIS A 443 -8.29 -18.68 4.15
CA HIS A 443 -8.55 -17.70 3.09
C HIS A 443 -7.24 -17.20 2.45
N LEU A 444 -6.26 -16.83 3.26
CA LEU A 444 -4.94 -16.38 2.79
C LEU A 444 -4.22 -17.44 1.93
N GLU A 445 -4.32 -18.71 2.31
CA GLU A 445 -3.82 -19.82 1.49
C GLU A 445 -4.63 -19.98 0.19
N ALA A 446 -5.96 -19.85 0.25
CA ALA A 446 -6.83 -19.97 -0.91
C ALA A 446 -6.63 -18.84 -1.94
N ILE A 447 -6.25 -17.64 -1.51
CA ILE A 447 -5.93 -16.51 -2.41
C ILE A 447 -4.46 -16.50 -2.86
N ASP A 448 -3.68 -17.51 -2.48
CA ASP A 448 -2.25 -17.62 -2.77
C ASP A 448 -1.45 -16.38 -2.32
N ALA A 449 -1.78 -15.80 -1.16
CA ALA A 449 -0.98 -14.72 -0.57
C ALA A 449 0.43 -15.23 -0.22
N ASP A 450 1.48 -14.50 -0.62
CA ASP A 450 2.85 -14.88 -0.20
C ASP A 450 3.11 -14.39 1.22
N SER A 451 2.58 -13.22 1.56
CA SER A 451 2.80 -12.56 2.84
C SER A 451 1.55 -11.75 3.24
N THR A 452 1.35 -11.50 4.53
CA THR A 452 0.20 -10.72 5.03
C THR A 452 0.62 -9.66 6.04
N LEU A 453 -0.10 -8.53 6.08
CA LEU A 453 0.23 -7.38 6.90
C LEU A 453 0.16 -7.68 8.40
N GLY A 454 -0.92 -8.29 8.86
CA GLY A 454 -1.15 -8.53 10.27
C GLY A 454 -1.46 -7.26 11.10
N ASP A 455 -1.58 -7.45 12.40
CA ASP A 455 -2.09 -6.54 13.43
C ASP A 455 -1.13 -6.31 14.62
N LEU A 456 0.09 -6.85 14.62
CA LEU A 456 1.07 -6.60 15.70
C LEU A 456 1.39 -5.11 15.94
N GLN A 457 1.23 -4.26 14.92
CA GLN A 457 1.35 -2.81 15.01
C GLN A 457 0.27 -2.16 15.90
N SER A 458 -0.83 -2.87 16.15
CA SER A 458 -1.99 -2.40 16.93
C SER A 458 -2.02 -3.00 18.34
N MET A 459 -0.86 -3.32 18.91
CA MET A 459 -0.72 -3.97 20.21
C MET A 459 0.40 -3.32 21.02
N VAL A 460 0.35 -3.38 22.36
CA VAL A 460 1.46 -2.91 23.19
C VAL A 460 2.49 -4.03 23.34
N VAL A 461 3.75 -3.77 23.00
CA VAL A 461 4.83 -4.77 23.14
C VAL A 461 5.01 -5.12 24.62
N GLY A 462 5.13 -6.41 24.93
CA GLY A 462 5.20 -6.89 26.31
C GLY A 462 3.85 -7.12 26.97
N SER A 463 2.73 -6.89 26.27
CA SER A 463 1.41 -7.30 26.78
C SER A 463 1.12 -8.77 26.47
N ALA A 464 0.21 -9.38 27.23
CA ALA A 464 -0.30 -10.73 26.97
C ALA A 464 -0.81 -10.90 25.53
N VAL A 465 -1.60 -9.94 25.03
CA VAL A 465 -2.17 -9.97 23.68
C VAL A 465 -1.07 -9.96 22.61
N PHE A 466 -0.01 -9.18 22.81
CA PHE A 466 1.13 -9.17 21.91
C PHE A 466 1.88 -10.52 21.89
N ASN A 467 2.09 -11.14 23.05
CA ASN A 467 2.77 -12.44 23.15
C ASN A 467 1.95 -13.58 22.52
N GLU A 468 0.64 -13.59 22.77
CA GLU A 468 -0.29 -14.53 22.15
C GLU A 468 -0.25 -14.41 20.62
N GLN A 469 -0.40 -13.18 20.11
CA GLN A 469 -0.43 -12.95 18.67
C GLN A 469 0.93 -13.22 18.00
N LEU A 470 2.05 -12.85 18.63
CA LEU A 470 3.37 -13.16 18.10
C LEU A 470 3.63 -14.67 18.05
N THR A 471 3.17 -15.42 19.05
CA THR A 471 3.23 -16.89 19.04
C THR A 471 2.43 -17.44 17.85
N ARG A 472 1.21 -16.96 17.64
CA ARG A 472 0.36 -17.33 16.50
C ARG A 472 1.03 -17.01 15.15
N TYR A 473 1.77 -15.91 15.05
CA TYR A 473 2.49 -15.54 13.82
C TYR A 473 3.62 -16.51 13.50
N ILE A 474 4.39 -16.88 14.53
CA ILE A 474 5.46 -17.87 14.40
C ILE A 474 4.87 -19.21 13.97
N ASP A 475 3.77 -19.65 14.60
CA ASP A 475 3.10 -20.89 14.22
C ASP A 475 2.60 -20.86 12.77
N PHE A 476 2.02 -19.74 12.31
CA PHE A 476 1.64 -19.57 10.91
C PHE A 476 2.82 -19.63 9.97
N ALA A 477 3.92 -18.93 10.27
CA ALA A 477 5.12 -18.96 9.42
C ALA A 477 5.75 -20.37 9.33
N GLU A 478 5.59 -21.20 10.37
CA GLU A 478 6.06 -22.59 10.41
C GLU A 478 5.14 -23.57 9.66
N THR A 479 3.82 -23.34 9.70
CA THR A 479 2.83 -24.34 9.31
C THR A 479 2.04 -24.00 8.05
N ARG A 480 2.07 -22.74 7.58
CA ARG A 480 1.27 -22.23 6.46
C ARG A 480 2.11 -21.86 5.24
N GLN A 481 1.44 -21.67 4.12
CA GLN A 481 2.08 -21.30 2.84
C GLN A 481 2.42 -19.80 2.71
N PHE A 482 1.82 -18.96 3.55
CA PHE A 482 2.09 -17.53 3.66
C PHE A 482 2.89 -17.20 4.93
N ALA A 483 3.44 -15.99 5.03
CA ALA A 483 4.08 -15.50 6.25
C ALA A 483 3.42 -14.19 6.74
N PRO A 484 3.03 -14.10 8.03
CA PRO A 484 2.67 -12.81 8.63
C PRO A 484 3.88 -11.89 8.76
N ASN A 485 3.71 -10.60 8.46
CA ASN A 485 4.75 -9.61 8.70
C ASN A 485 4.83 -9.28 10.19
N PHE A 486 6.05 -9.21 10.71
CA PHE A 486 6.35 -8.43 11.89
C PHE A 486 6.20 -6.94 11.54
N THR A 487 4.95 -6.47 11.50
CA THR A 487 4.63 -5.09 11.14
C THR A 487 4.95 -4.18 12.32
N VAL A 488 5.97 -3.34 12.14
CA VAL A 488 6.40 -2.37 13.13
C VAL A 488 5.39 -1.24 13.20
N MET A 489 5.12 -0.59 12.08
CA MET A 489 4.16 0.49 11.89
C MET A 489 3.83 0.57 10.40
N THR A 490 2.60 0.93 10.03
CA THR A 490 2.25 1.25 8.64
C THR A 490 2.06 2.74 8.44
N ALA A 491 2.44 3.26 7.27
CA ALA A 491 2.27 4.67 6.95
C ALA A 491 0.77 5.08 6.85
N ASP A 492 -0.13 4.12 6.64
CA ASP A 492 -1.58 4.34 6.63
C ASP A 492 -2.28 3.98 7.96
N LYS A 493 -1.53 3.62 9.02
CA LYS A 493 -2.03 3.56 10.41
C LYS A 493 -1.21 4.38 11.40
N ASP A 494 -0.26 5.20 10.95
CA ASP A 494 0.33 6.21 11.82
C ASP A 494 -0.71 7.33 12.05
N ASP A 495 -1.51 7.16 13.10
CA ASP A 495 -2.72 7.93 13.42
C ASP A 495 -2.80 8.13 14.95
N PRO A 496 -3.32 9.28 15.43
CA PRO A 496 -3.39 9.59 16.87
C PRO A 496 -4.04 8.49 17.72
N ARG A 497 -5.03 7.77 17.16
CA ARG A 497 -5.77 6.71 17.87
C ARG A 497 -4.89 5.53 18.28
N PHE A 498 -3.69 5.41 17.68
CA PHE A 498 -2.79 4.28 17.86
C PHE A 498 -1.50 4.65 18.59
N ASP A 499 -1.36 5.89 19.08
CA ASP A 499 -0.16 6.36 19.78
C ASP A 499 0.25 5.47 20.95
N LEU A 500 -0.72 4.94 21.69
CA LEU A 500 -0.47 4.05 22.84
C LEU A 500 0.45 2.86 22.49
N PHE A 501 0.38 2.34 21.26
CA PHE A 501 1.16 1.18 20.82
C PHE A 501 2.65 1.48 20.57
N TYR A 502 3.01 2.77 20.51
CA TYR A 502 4.34 3.26 20.18
C TYR A 502 5.00 4.05 21.31
N ARG A 503 4.39 4.10 22.50
CA ARG A 503 5.01 4.71 23.70
C ARG A 503 6.12 3.84 24.29
N THR A 504 6.08 2.53 24.04
CA THR A 504 7.08 1.57 24.52
C THR A 504 7.41 0.55 23.43
N GLY A 505 8.59 -0.08 23.52
CA GLY A 505 8.95 -1.21 22.67
C GLY A 505 9.36 -0.90 21.23
N ASN A 506 9.51 0.36 20.82
CA ASN A 506 9.87 0.72 19.44
C ASN A 506 11.23 0.13 18.99
N VAL A 507 12.24 0.15 19.87
CA VAL A 507 13.54 -0.47 19.59
C VAL A 507 13.43 -1.99 19.48
N PHE A 508 12.64 -2.61 20.36
CA PHE A 508 12.34 -4.05 20.30
C PHE A 508 11.67 -4.40 18.96
N ARG A 509 10.64 -3.64 18.55
CA ARG A 509 9.93 -3.87 17.28
C ARG A 509 10.87 -3.83 16.10
N TYR A 510 11.70 -2.80 16.02
CA TYR A 510 12.64 -2.63 14.92
C TYR A 510 13.72 -3.72 14.91
N PHE A 511 14.27 -4.06 16.07
CA PHE A 511 15.30 -5.10 16.19
C PHE A 511 14.76 -6.48 15.79
N VAL A 512 13.61 -6.88 16.34
CA VAL A 512 12.99 -8.17 16.04
C VAL A 512 12.54 -8.22 14.59
N GLY A 513 11.86 -7.18 14.10
CA GLY A 513 11.43 -7.11 12.70
C GLY A 513 12.61 -7.22 11.72
N LEU A 514 13.78 -6.69 12.07
CA LEU A 514 14.95 -6.77 11.20
C LEU A 514 15.70 -8.11 11.29
N PHE A 515 15.83 -8.69 12.49
CA PHE A 515 16.74 -9.82 12.73
C PHE A 515 16.06 -11.18 12.93
N LEU A 516 14.73 -11.26 13.00
CA LEU A 516 13.99 -12.51 13.09
C LEU A 516 13.70 -13.06 11.68
N PRO A 517 14.52 -13.98 11.12
CA PRO A 517 14.44 -14.33 9.69
C PRO A 517 13.19 -15.16 9.33
N GLN A 518 12.46 -15.63 10.34
CA GLN A 518 11.25 -16.43 10.17
C GLN A 518 10.03 -15.59 9.77
N LEU A 519 10.00 -14.30 10.11
CA LEU A 519 8.93 -13.39 9.76
C LEU A 519 9.49 -12.30 8.84
N PRO A 520 8.85 -12.00 7.69
CA PRO A 520 9.13 -10.76 6.97
C PRO A 520 8.74 -9.56 7.85
N SER A 521 9.17 -8.35 7.50
CA SER A 521 8.83 -7.15 8.28
C SER A 521 8.31 -6.02 7.41
N TYR A 522 7.55 -5.13 8.05
CA TYR A 522 7.04 -3.91 7.42
C TYR A 522 7.25 -2.71 8.35
N VAL A 523 7.89 -1.67 7.84
CA VAL A 523 8.15 -0.41 8.56
C VAL A 523 7.66 0.77 7.74
N GLY A 524 6.77 1.59 8.31
CA GLY A 524 6.32 2.83 7.69
C GLY A 524 7.41 3.90 7.73
N LEU A 525 7.48 4.71 6.66
CA LEU A 525 8.34 5.88 6.58
C LEU A 525 8.20 6.76 7.83
N GLY A 526 9.34 7.21 8.36
CA GLY A 526 9.38 8.14 9.49
C GLY A 526 9.33 7.46 10.86
N PHE A 527 9.12 6.14 10.93
CA PHE A 527 9.19 5.40 12.19
C PHE A 527 10.51 5.67 12.94
N GLU A 528 11.63 5.83 12.23
CA GLU A 528 12.94 6.05 12.86
C GLU A 528 13.05 7.35 13.66
N GLN A 529 12.19 8.33 13.40
CA GLN A 529 12.15 9.62 14.10
C GLN A 529 10.84 9.87 14.85
N ARG A 530 9.88 8.95 14.76
CA ARG A 530 8.53 9.12 15.29
C ARG A 530 8.55 9.55 16.76
N ASN A 531 7.79 10.59 17.06
CA ASN A 531 7.56 11.02 18.43
C ASN A 531 6.79 9.95 19.21
N LEU A 532 6.98 9.91 20.54
CA LEU A 532 6.26 8.97 21.40
C LEU A 532 4.78 9.32 21.54
N HIS A 533 4.42 10.60 21.37
CA HIS A 533 3.05 11.12 21.53
C HIS A 533 2.42 10.66 22.87
N GLU A 534 3.03 11.06 23.99
CA GLU A 534 2.43 10.91 25.32
C GLU A 534 1.07 11.62 25.40
N GLU A 535 0.98 12.75 24.68
CA GLU A 535 -0.24 13.42 24.28
C GLU A 535 -0.33 13.41 22.75
N ARG A 536 -1.54 13.59 22.20
CA ARG A 536 -1.76 13.66 20.76
C ARG A 536 -0.90 14.79 20.14
N GLY A 537 -0.12 14.45 19.12
CA GLY A 537 0.67 15.41 18.33
C GLY A 537 -0.19 16.23 17.37
N ALA A 538 0.43 17.15 16.64
CA ALA A 538 -0.25 17.85 15.55
C ALA A 538 -0.60 16.90 14.40
N ASN A 539 -1.62 17.21 13.60
CA ASN A 539 -2.06 16.34 12.50
C ASN A 539 -0.95 16.12 11.46
N GLU A 540 -0.11 17.13 11.25
CA GLU A 540 1.05 17.10 10.35
C GLU A 540 2.12 16.07 10.76
N GLU A 541 2.09 15.58 12.01
CA GLU A 541 3.04 14.58 12.52
C GLU A 541 2.65 13.13 12.18
N TYR A 542 1.46 12.91 11.59
CA TYR A 542 0.90 11.58 11.34
C TYR A 542 0.80 11.28 9.85
N THR A 543 1.49 10.25 9.36
CA THR A 543 1.52 9.97 7.92
C THR A 543 0.17 9.52 7.36
N LYS A 544 -0.72 8.95 8.19
CA LYS A 544 -2.08 8.55 7.77
C LYS A 544 -2.92 9.75 7.35
N LEU A 545 -2.76 10.89 7.99
CA LEU A 545 -3.61 12.05 7.70
C LEU A 545 -3.33 12.65 6.32
N TYR A 546 -2.15 12.36 5.74
CA TYR A 546 -1.82 12.66 4.34
C TYR A 546 -2.35 11.62 3.33
N VAL A 547 -3.00 10.53 3.74
CA VAL A 547 -3.72 9.65 2.80
C VAL A 547 -4.91 10.38 2.18
N PHE A 548 -5.48 11.32 2.92
CA PHE A 548 -6.60 12.15 2.50
C PHE A 548 -6.13 13.58 2.23
N ARG A 549 -6.92 14.35 1.47
CA ARG A 549 -6.84 15.81 1.44
C ARG A 549 -8.12 16.35 2.03
N ILE A 550 -8.15 16.49 3.34
CA ILE A 550 -9.28 17.06 4.07
C ILE A 550 -8.95 18.53 4.34
N ASN A 551 -9.73 19.42 3.73
CA ASN A 551 -9.63 20.87 3.91
C ASN A 551 -10.80 21.44 4.74
N ASP A 552 -11.71 20.57 5.21
CA ASP A 552 -12.83 20.97 6.03
C ASP A 552 -12.36 21.19 7.48
N GLU A 553 -12.37 22.45 7.93
CA GLU A 553 -11.97 22.84 9.28
C GLU A 553 -12.88 22.27 10.38
N VAL A 554 -14.07 21.76 10.04
CA VAL A 554 -14.94 21.05 10.99
C VAL A 554 -14.37 19.67 11.34
N GLU A 555 -13.59 19.07 10.45
CA GLU A 555 -12.90 17.79 10.67
C GLU A 555 -11.57 18.00 11.41
N THR A 556 -11.63 18.63 12.59
CA THR A 556 -10.45 19.03 13.40
C THR A 556 -9.47 17.89 13.69
N ASP A 557 -9.95 16.65 13.68
CA ASP A 557 -9.15 15.45 13.94
C ASP A 557 -8.45 14.87 12.71
N LYS A 558 -8.66 15.45 11.53
CA LYS A 558 -8.14 14.93 10.26
C LYS A 558 -7.58 15.99 9.31
N VAL A 559 -8.02 17.25 9.45
CA VAL A 559 -7.54 18.37 8.63
C VAL A 559 -6.05 18.63 8.84
N THR A 560 -5.31 18.89 7.77
CA THR A 560 -3.88 19.25 7.81
C THR A 560 -3.69 20.58 7.11
N HIS A 561 -2.86 21.47 7.67
CA HIS A 561 -2.63 22.83 7.18
C HIS A 561 -1.27 23.02 6.51
N GLY A 562 -0.37 22.04 6.61
CA GLY A 562 1.00 22.16 6.13
C GLY A 562 1.59 20.86 5.60
N PRO A 563 2.88 20.89 5.21
CA PRO A 563 3.62 19.68 4.86
C PRO A 563 3.84 18.80 6.09
N PHE A 564 4.10 17.51 5.85
CA PHE A 564 4.39 16.55 6.91
C PHE A 564 5.57 17.01 7.78
N VAL A 565 5.41 16.90 9.08
CA VAL A 565 6.40 17.27 10.10
C VAL A 565 7.08 16.02 10.62
N TRP A 566 8.38 15.92 10.40
CA TRP A 566 9.18 14.82 10.91
C TRP A 566 9.29 14.88 12.44
N GLY A 567 9.16 13.72 13.08
CA GLY A 567 9.33 13.60 14.52
C GLY A 567 10.73 14.01 15.00
N GLN A 568 10.82 14.34 16.28
CA GLN A 568 12.02 14.89 16.92
C GLN A 568 12.68 13.87 17.88
N ASN A 569 12.31 12.59 17.79
CA ASN A 569 12.81 11.53 18.67
C ASN A 569 14.23 11.08 18.29
N ALA A 570 15.22 11.88 18.64
CA ALA A 570 16.63 11.62 18.36
C ALA A 570 17.17 10.36 19.07
N THR A 571 16.62 10.01 20.24
CA THR A 571 17.01 8.80 20.98
C THR A 571 16.63 7.55 20.18
N GLN A 572 15.40 7.49 19.67
CA GLN A 572 14.94 6.39 18.81
C GLN A 572 15.75 6.32 17.52
N PHE A 573 15.99 7.47 16.87
CA PHE A 573 16.82 7.52 15.67
C PHE A 573 18.23 6.98 15.94
N ASN A 574 18.87 7.39 17.04
CA ASN A 574 20.20 6.91 17.41
C ASN A 574 20.21 5.38 17.65
N ALA A 575 19.24 4.84 18.38
CA ALA A 575 19.13 3.40 18.63
C ALA A 575 18.96 2.62 17.32
N ILE A 576 18.07 3.06 16.44
CA ILE A 576 17.84 2.45 15.12
C ILE A 576 19.10 2.54 14.25
N GLN A 577 19.81 3.67 14.26
CA GLN A 577 21.06 3.82 13.51
C GLN A 577 22.15 2.86 14.00
N ARG A 578 22.25 2.62 15.31
CA ARG A 578 23.16 1.60 15.86
C ARG A 578 22.78 0.20 15.40
N ILE A 579 21.49 -0.13 15.41
CA ILE A 579 20.97 -1.40 14.89
C ILE A 579 21.30 -1.56 13.40
N ARG A 580 21.07 -0.53 12.58
CA ARG A 580 21.35 -0.52 11.13
C ARG A 580 22.84 -0.69 10.83
N ALA A 581 23.71 0.05 11.52
CA ALA A 581 25.16 -0.08 11.38
C ALA A 581 25.67 -1.46 11.80
N PHE A 582 25.10 -2.05 12.87
CA PHE A 582 25.42 -3.42 13.25
C PHE A 582 24.94 -4.42 12.20
N ALA A 583 23.71 -4.27 11.69
CA ALA A 583 23.17 -5.10 10.62
C ALA A 583 24.09 -5.10 9.39
N GLU A 584 24.53 -3.93 8.89
CA GLU A 584 25.49 -3.84 7.77
C GLU A 584 26.75 -4.69 7.99
N SER A 585 27.26 -4.74 9.23
CA SER A 585 28.50 -5.44 9.53
C SER A 585 28.38 -6.97 9.54
N ILE A 586 27.17 -7.51 9.70
CA ILE A 586 26.93 -8.96 9.81
C ILE A 586 25.94 -9.51 8.78
N TRP A 587 25.26 -8.66 8.00
CA TRP A 587 24.19 -9.09 7.08
C TRP A 587 24.61 -10.19 6.10
N PRO A 588 25.80 -10.14 5.49
CA PRO A 588 26.27 -11.22 4.61
C PRO A 588 26.35 -12.58 5.31
N ASP A 589 26.63 -12.59 6.62
CA ASP A 589 26.73 -13.81 7.43
C ASP A 589 25.37 -14.34 7.85
N LEU A 590 24.31 -13.52 7.83
CA LEU A 590 22.94 -13.91 8.19
C LEU A 590 22.12 -14.37 6.99
N THR A 591 22.41 -13.83 5.81
CA THR A 591 21.56 -14.00 4.63
C THR A 591 21.46 -15.47 4.23
N ALA A 592 20.22 -15.95 4.05
CA ALA A 592 19.89 -17.34 3.70
C ALA A 592 20.37 -18.42 4.69
N GLN A 593 20.75 -18.03 5.91
CA GLN A 593 21.14 -18.99 6.94
C GLN A 593 19.93 -19.54 7.71
N PRO A 594 20.00 -20.79 8.19
CA PRO A 594 18.97 -21.34 9.06
C PRO A 594 18.96 -20.62 10.41
N MET A 595 17.78 -20.60 11.01
CA MET A 595 17.52 -20.09 12.34
C MET A 595 17.10 -21.25 13.26
N GLN A 596 17.52 -21.19 14.52
CA GLN A 596 17.04 -22.07 15.59
C GLN A 596 16.51 -21.25 16.76
N TRP A 597 15.33 -21.59 17.26
CA TRP A 597 14.81 -21.01 18.50
C TRP A 597 15.57 -21.54 19.72
N LEU A 598 15.98 -20.62 20.60
CA LEU A 598 16.46 -20.94 21.95
C LEU A 598 15.38 -20.61 22.99
N GLN A 599 14.58 -19.57 22.72
CA GLN A 599 13.42 -19.17 23.51
C GLN A 599 12.38 -18.52 22.58
N LYS A 600 11.27 -19.23 22.34
CA LYS A 600 10.06 -18.69 21.67
C LYS A 600 9.33 -17.73 22.63
N PRO A 601 8.46 -16.82 22.12
CA PRO A 601 7.57 -16.05 22.99
C PRO A 601 6.71 -17.00 23.83
N ASP A 602 6.42 -16.60 25.07
CA ASP A 602 5.50 -17.33 25.94
C ASP A 602 4.12 -16.68 25.87
N PRO A 603 3.09 -17.35 25.31
CA PRO A 603 1.74 -16.80 25.22
C PRO A 603 1.08 -16.59 26.59
N ALA A 604 1.56 -17.25 27.66
CA ALA A 604 1.06 -17.05 29.02
C ALA A 604 1.70 -15.86 29.75
N GLN A 605 2.76 -15.25 29.19
CA GLN A 605 3.45 -14.13 29.82
C GLN A 605 2.60 -12.86 29.77
N ALA A 606 2.20 -12.37 30.94
CA ALA A 606 1.34 -11.19 31.07
C ALA A 606 2.10 -9.85 30.97
N ASN A 607 3.30 -9.79 31.55
CA ASN A 607 4.10 -8.56 31.70
C ASN A 607 5.52 -8.75 31.16
N GLY A 608 5.72 -8.41 29.90
CA GLY A 608 7.00 -8.48 29.22
C GLY A 608 7.02 -9.50 28.08
N THR A 609 8.06 -9.42 27.27
CA THR A 609 8.35 -10.37 26.19
C THR A 609 9.83 -10.68 26.23
N ALA A 610 10.20 -11.95 26.07
CA ALA A 610 11.59 -12.38 25.93
C ALA A 610 11.71 -13.39 24.79
N LEU A 611 12.66 -13.15 23.90
CA LEU A 611 12.95 -13.97 22.73
C LEU A 611 14.44 -14.27 22.67
N ALA A 612 14.80 -15.48 22.23
CA ALA A 612 16.16 -15.82 21.87
C ALA A 612 16.20 -16.78 20.68
N TRP A 613 17.07 -16.49 19.72
CA TRP A 613 17.28 -17.33 18.57
C TRP A 613 18.72 -17.29 18.09
N GLN A 614 19.16 -18.37 17.47
CA GLN A 614 20.47 -18.51 16.87
C GLN A 614 20.33 -18.49 15.35
N VAL A 615 21.25 -17.79 14.67
CA VAL A 615 21.36 -17.79 13.22
C VAL A 615 22.77 -18.22 12.84
N ALA A 616 22.86 -19.07 11.82
CA ALA A 616 24.12 -19.49 11.19
C ALA A 616 25.13 -20.20 12.13
N ASP A 617 24.69 -20.72 13.27
CA ASP A 617 25.51 -21.35 14.32
C ASP A 617 26.56 -20.44 14.98
N HIS A 618 26.56 -19.12 14.73
CA HIS A 618 27.58 -18.22 15.28
C HIS A 618 27.05 -16.88 15.80
N TYR A 619 25.78 -16.55 15.59
CA TYR A 619 25.13 -15.41 16.24
C TYR A 619 23.91 -15.86 17.03
N VAL A 620 23.86 -15.49 18.31
CA VAL A 620 22.67 -15.62 19.14
C VAL A 620 22.10 -14.23 19.39
N PHE A 621 20.85 -14.03 18.99
CA PHE A 621 20.08 -12.82 19.19
C PHE A 621 19.18 -13.00 20.39
N THR A 622 19.09 -11.98 21.23
CA THR A 622 18.13 -11.91 22.31
C THR A 622 17.41 -10.57 22.30
N ALA A 623 16.13 -10.58 22.66
CA ALA A 623 15.33 -9.37 22.79
C ALA A 623 14.41 -9.52 23.99
N SER A 624 14.47 -8.57 24.92
CA SER A 624 13.61 -8.55 26.10
C SER A 624 13.06 -7.17 26.41
N ILE A 625 11.83 -7.13 26.91
CA ILE A 625 11.18 -5.94 27.45
C ILE A 625 10.28 -6.31 28.63
N GLY A 626 10.10 -5.39 29.58
CA GLY A 626 9.29 -5.62 30.78
C GLY A 626 9.99 -6.49 31.81
N GLU A 627 9.21 -7.34 32.50
CA GLU A 627 9.71 -8.20 33.59
C GLU A 627 10.32 -9.52 33.08
N SER A 628 10.17 -9.81 31.79
CA SER A 628 10.69 -11.03 31.17
C SER A 628 12.19 -10.97 31.00
N THR A 629 12.87 -12.05 31.36
CA THR A 629 14.31 -12.22 31.14
C THR A 629 14.58 -13.31 30.13
N VAL A 630 15.65 -13.13 29.37
CA VAL A 630 16.16 -14.17 28.46
C VAL A 630 17.13 -15.04 29.24
N ALA A 631 17.11 -16.36 28.99
CA ALA A 631 18.06 -17.29 29.58
C ALA A 631 19.52 -16.86 29.30
N GLU A 632 20.47 -17.30 30.16
CA GLU A 632 21.88 -17.02 29.92
C GLU A 632 22.34 -17.61 28.58
N VAL A 633 22.89 -16.74 27.74
CA VAL A 633 23.41 -17.11 26.43
C VAL A 633 24.93 -17.18 26.49
N PRO A 634 25.55 -18.31 26.11
CA PRO A 634 27.00 -18.39 25.99
C PRO A 634 27.49 -17.52 24.83
N GLY A 635 28.71 -16.98 24.92
CA GLY A 635 29.35 -16.24 23.82
C GLY A 635 29.79 -14.83 24.19
N MET A 636 30.42 -14.16 23.23
CA MET A 636 30.90 -12.79 23.38
C MET A 636 29.80 -11.81 22.97
N LEU A 637 29.34 -10.95 23.89
CA LEU A 637 28.42 -9.87 23.57
C LEU A 637 29.07 -8.91 22.54
N VAL A 638 28.45 -8.78 21.37
CA VAL A 638 28.93 -7.92 20.27
C VAL A 638 28.02 -6.73 19.99
N PHE A 639 26.78 -6.76 20.48
CA PHE A 639 25.83 -5.67 20.35
C PHE A 639 24.87 -5.64 21.54
N GLU A 640 24.55 -4.44 22.03
CA GLU A 640 23.50 -4.21 23.02
C GLU A 640 22.86 -2.83 22.80
N GLU A 641 21.53 -2.82 22.73
CA GLU A 641 20.69 -1.62 22.68
C GLU A 641 19.33 -1.92 23.32
N SER A 642 19.00 -1.23 24.41
CA SER A 642 17.67 -1.26 25.04
C SER A 642 17.06 -2.67 25.23
N GLY A 643 17.83 -3.62 25.78
CA GLY A 643 17.38 -5.01 26.02
C GLY A 643 17.41 -5.92 24.79
N CYS A 644 17.86 -5.43 23.63
CA CYS A 644 18.17 -6.22 22.45
C CYS A 644 19.68 -6.47 22.39
N ARG A 645 20.11 -7.73 22.35
CA ARG A 645 21.52 -8.12 22.39
C ARG A 645 21.86 -9.12 21.32
N VAL A 646 23.11 -9.11 20.89
CA VAL A 646 23.66 -10.12 19.98
C VAL A 646 24.97 -10.63 20.55
N TYR A 647 25.09 -11.95 20.61
CA TYR A 647 26.26 -12.68 21.06
C TYR A 647 26.89 -13.41 19.89
N ARG A 648 28.21 -13.35 19.78
CA ARG A 648 28.97 -14.19 18.87
C ARG A 648 29.40 -15.45 19.60
N VAL A 649 28.98 -16.61 19.10
CA VAL A 649 29.35 -17.92 19.64
C VAL A 649 30.42 -18.56 18.78
N ALA A 650 31.29 -19.37 19.39
CA ALA A 650 32.26 -20.16 18.64
C ALA A 650 31.50 -21.15 17.74
N LYS A 651 31.92 -21.27 16.48
CA LYS A 651 31.39 -22.31 15.59
C LYS A 651 31.65 -23.66 16.26
N SER A 652 30.58 -24.39 16.52
CA SER A 652 30.62 -25.77 17.02
C SER A 652 31.23 -26.72 16.01
#